data_AF-A0A956BM56-F1
#
_entry.id   AF-A0A956BM56-F1
#
_cell.length_a   1.000
_cell.length_b   1.000
_cell.length_c   1.000
_cell.angle_alpha   90.00
_cell.angle_beta   90.00
_cell.angle_gamma   90.00
#
_symmetry.space_group_name_H-M   'P 1'
#
loop_
_entity.id
_entity.type
_entity.pdbx_description
1 polymer ?
#
loop_
_entity_poly.entity_id
_entity_poly.type
_entity_poly.pdbx_seq_one_letter_code
_entity_poly.pdbx_strand_id
1 'polypeptide(L)'
;RVHALGLPGAEATRWRQILAALFDARDGLSADDLAVVCRELTPEDPLEGGLRVMATLQRMVDARLITAGQTFTAFVAHGVADSSGRRLARWTSWEEVVLEELDAHGSADGSVYLRALSERLSTAEATCTPNDAAMLLRSWSTAAQGQRPGVTPVRFRQRRGDVGRLDLEVDLRELRGWLRTRQAVADEVLSALVDLADGTGRQVHVASELEHLVAVVEDDLWLRGRLVSVPDAVRAAIGWMHDIRVITVDNGLAVFRSAMRLDRSPSWPGLRGREARETTEALRRHQLHRILRVHVMDAWARTWLTDPERAEHLRADWFALPLDAFQERWFPGERERLARPTTAESYRSIVTDLGDPHQEALVTRDVRRNHLVLAGPGSGKTRILVHRVAWLLRCQRVRAGQILVVCYTRANALELRRRLHALVGRDAARVTIRTLHGVALSLIGPQALHELDLDACLREATARLRGESVADEAEQSRQRDALLRGFGWLFVDEYQDIDATQYALLSAIAGRAMQGDQRRLKVFAVGDDDQAIFGWDGASTDFIRSFESDYRAARHVLPVSYRNPAAVLDLAQRLVRPLPGRLKADTVLEVDPARRTEPPAGPWAEHHPELRGQIVWHVAGSVPEAARALMAVVRRWLDDGIPAPAIGVLARTRREGLHRLRLAAEAGGVPFSWALPSGAAVPVGRIREVVAIHDLLDGEADLVSATRLEDAIADLGTGPWARALASWLAPHLGRRLHRERWRRDLIGWARLERRARTLGEGVHLGTMHSVKGLELDHVLLLDDGTLRDRDEDRRLLYVALTRARRSLQIFSGPSPSGAFRALEHPLLQRRQVPPLAADAPPDHGYGLLGPADLWLDWLGRQDPGHPGHTAWERARHGDPFLVERRGEGGVVVDGAGVVVAALSAAGARAWLPRLDHGLRLRLLAVT
;
A
#
# COMPACT_ATOMS: atom_id res chain seq x y z
N ARG A 1 -62.38 -31.85 10.82
CA ARG A 1 -61.30 -32.55 10.08
C ARG A 1 -60.59 -33.59 10.95
N VAL A 2 -60.05 -33.24 12.13
CA VAL A 2 -59.39 -34.23 13.04
C VAL A 2 -60.27 -35.46 13.34
N HIS A 3 -61.57 -35.29 13.58
CA HIS A 3 -62.49 -36.41 13.85
C HIS A 3 -62.67 -37.37 12.65
N ALA A 4 -62.45 -36.89 11.42
CA ALA A 4 -62.59 -37.68 10.20
C ALA A 4 -61.34 -38.53 9.88
N LEU A 5 -60.23 -38.33 10.62
CA LEU A 5 -58.96 -39.04 10.41
C LEU A 5 -58.86 -40.38 11.16
N GLY A 6 -59.87 -40.77 11.93
CA GLY A 6 -59.90 -42.08 12.63
C GLY A 6 -58.80 -42.29 13.67
N LEU A 7 -58.21 -41.21 14.20
CA LEU A 7 -57.08 -41.29 15.14
C LEU A 7 -57.51 -41.87 16.51
N PRO A 8 -56.64 -42.64 17.19
CA PRO A 8 -56.87 -43.11 18.56
C PRO A 8 -57.21 -41.97 19.52
N GLY A 9 -58.07 -42.22 20.53
CA GLY A 9 -58.64 -41.17 21.39
C GLY A 9 -57.62 -40.22 22.05
N ALA A 10 -56.48 -40.74 22.51
CA ALA A 10 -55.39 -39.93 23.07
C ALA A 10 -54.68 -39.08 22.01
N GLU A 11 -54.51 -39.59 20.79
CA GLU A 11 -53.87 -38.87 19.69
C GLU A 11 -54.77 -37.76 19.12
N ALA A 12 -56.07 -38.04 18.95
CA ALA A 12 -57.05 -37.04 18.55
C ALA A 12 -57.19 -35.89 19.58
N THR A 13 -56.93 -36.18 20.86
CA THR A 13 -56.94 -35.17 21.93
C THR A 13 -55.67 -34.31 21.88
N ARG A 14 -54.50 -34.93 21.70
CA ARG A 14 -53.22 -34.21 21.51
C ARG A 14 -53.24 -33.28 20.30
N TRP A 15 -53.73 -33.75 19.14
CA TRP A 15 -53.81 -32.92 17.93
C TRP A 15 -54.73 -31.70 18.11
N ARG A 16 -55.81 -31.85 18.88
CA ARG A 16 -56.72 -30.74 19.21
C ARG A 16 -56.08 -29.73 20.16
N GLN A 17 -55.31 -30.18 21.14
CA GLN A 17 -54.60 -29.29 22.07
C GLN A 17 -53.53 -28.46 21.36
N ILE A 18 -52.74 -29.08 20.47
CA ILE A 18 -51.73 -28.37 19.66
C ILE A 18 -52.40 -27.33 18.76
N LEU A 19 -53.49 -27.68 18.07
CA LEU A 19 -54.22 -26.73 17.22
C LEU A 19 -54.80 -25.57 18.03
N ALA A 20 -55.41 -25.84 19.19
CA ALA A 20 -55.96 -24.79 20.05
C ALA A 20 -54.85 -23.82 20.52
N ALA A 21 -53.68 -24.35 20.90
CA ALA A 21 -52.53 -23.54 21.29
C ALA A 21 -52.01 -22.67 20.13
N LEU A 22 -51.92 -23.23 18.92
CA LEU A 22 -51.52 -22.48 17.72
C LEU A 22 -52.55 -21.41 17.32
N PHE A 23 -53.85 -21.65 17.55
CA PHE A 23 -54.91 -20.67 17.26
C PHE A 23 -54.98 -19.52 18.27
N ASP A 24 -54.70 -19.77 19.54
CA ASP A 24 -54.75 -18.74 20.60
C ASP A 24 -53.45 -17.90 20.69
N ALA A 25 -52.37 -18.34 20.04
CA ALA A 25 -51.09 -17.65 20.06
C ALA A 25 -51.12 -16.35 19.24
N ARG A 26 -50.83 -15.22 19.89
CA ARG A 26 -50.64 -13.93 19.22
C ARG A 26 -49.21 -13.72 18.68
N ASP A 27 -48.25 -14.51 19.16
CA ASP A 27 -46.83 -14.54 18.79
C ASP A 27 -46.37 -15.99 18.50
N GLY A 28 -45.19 -16.18 17.90
CA GLY A 28 -44.67 -17.53 17.59
C GLY A 28 -44.42 -18.40 18.83
N LEU A 29 -44.82 -19.67 18.77
CA LEU A 29 -44.64 -20.67 19.84
C LEU A 29 -43.45 -21.59 19.55
N SER A 30 -42.66 -21.94 20.57
CA SER A 30 -41.62 -22.96 20.44
C SER A 30 -42.20 -24.39 20.58
N ALA A 31 -41.43 -25.39 20.14
CA ALA A 31 -41.81 -26.79 20.30
C ALA A 31 -41.92 -27.21 21.77
N ASP A 32 -41.14 -26.57 22.65
CA ASP A 32 -41.15 -26.81 24.08
C ASP A 32 -42.39 -26.17 24.74
N ASP A 33 -42.81 -24.98 24.28
CA ASP A 33 -44.05 -24.34 24.74
C ASP A 33 -45.28 -25.19 24.40
N LEU A 34 -45.32 -25.75 23.18
CA LEU A 34 -46.37 -26.67 22.75
C LEU A 34 -46.35 -27.99 23.53
N ALA A 35 -45.17 -28.47 23.94
CA ALA A 35 -45.02 -29.67 24.75
C ALA A 35 -45.58 -29.47 26.17
N VAL A 36 -45.42 -28.27 26.73
CA VAL A 36 -45.97 -27.90 28.05
C VAL A 36 -47.50 -27.82 28.03
N VAL A 37 -48.09 -27.29 26.95
CA VAL A 37 -49.57 -27.24 26.80
C VAL A 37 -50.16 -28.65 26.67
N CYS A 38 -49.41 -29.58 26.08
CA CYS A 38 -49.81 -30.98 25.92
C CYS A 38 -49.36 -31.81 27.13
N ARG A 39 -50.12 -31.76 28.25
CA ARG A 39 -49.81 -32.47 29.51
C ARG A 39 -49.51 -33.98 29.39
N GLU A 40 -49.94 -34.65 28.32
CA GLU A 40 -49.63 -36.07 28.05
C GLU A 40 -48.21 -36.33 27.49
N LEU A 41 -47.43 -35.28 27.17
CA LEU A 41 -46.07 -35.38 26.64
C LEU A 41 -44.97 -35.16 27.68
N THR A 42 -45.34 -34.87 28.93
CA THR A 42 -44.38 -34.63 30.01
C THR A 42 -44.57 -35.64 31.15
N PRO A 43 -43.64 -36.59 31.26
CA PRO A 43 -43.33 -37.10 32.60
C PRO A 43 -41.94 -36.68 33.12
N GLU A 44 -40.84 -36.77 32.35
CA GLU A 44 -39.50 -36.74 32.98
C GLU A 44 -38.34 -36.08 32.19
N ASP A 45 -38.49 -35.74 30.89
CA ASP A 45 -37.43 -35.06 30.11
C ASP A 45 -37.99 -34.02 29.11
N PRO A 46 -37.69 -32.71 29.27
CA PRO A 46 -38.13 -31.65 28.35
C PRO A 46 -37.69 -31.86 26.89
N LEU A 47 -36.52 -32.46 26.66
CA LEU A 47 -35.98 -32.70 25.31
C LEU A 47 -36.80 -33.74 24.53
N GLU A 48 -37.36 -34.74 25.22
CA GLU A 48 -38.18 -35.78 24.61
C GLU A 48 -39.58 -35.25 24.24
N GLY A 49 -40.11 -34.33 25.05
CA GLY A 49 -41.39 -33.65 24.80
C GLY A 49 -41.37 -32.83 23.51
N GLY A 50 -40.36 -31.97 23.32
CA GLY A 50 -40.20 -31.15 22.11
C GLY A 50 -40.04 -31.98 20.84
N LEU A 51 -39.30 -33.09 20.89
CA LEU A 51 -39.13 -34.00 19.75
C LEU A 51 -40.45 -34.70 19.36
N ARG A 52 -41.27 -35.10 20.34
CA ARG A 52 -42.59 -35.72 20.10
C ARG A 52 -43.61 -34.73 19.54
N VAL A 53 -43.56 -33.46 19.97
CA VAL A 53 -44.35 -32.38 19.37
C VAL A 53 -43.96 -32.20 17.91
N MET A 54 -42.66 -32.18 17.60
CA MET A 54 -42.21 -32.02 16.22
C MET A 54 -42.64 -33.17 15.30
N ALA A 55 -42.53 -34.42 15.77
CA ALA A 55 -43.04 -35.58 15.03
C ALA A 55 -44.56 -35.55 14.85
N THR A 56 -45.29 -34.93 15.77
CA THR A 56 -46.74 -34.78 15.68
C THR A 56 -47.13 -33.68 14.69
N LEU A 57 -46.45 -32.53 14.72
CA LEU A 57 -46.63 -31.45 13.73
C LEU A 57 -46.35 -31.96 12.31
N GLN A 58 -45.30 -32.77 12.10
CA GLN A 58 -45.03 -33.36 10.79
C GLN A 58 -46.19 -34.24 10.29
N ARG A 59 -46.76 -35.09 11.17
CA ARG A 59 -47.92 -35.93 10.81
C ARG A 59 -49.17 -35.10 10.53
N MET A 60 -49.32 -33.94 11.17
CA MET A 60 -50.41 -33.00 10.90
C MET A 60 -50.24 -32.29 9.55
N VAL A 61 -49.00 -32.02 9.12
CA VAL A 61 -48.66 -31.55 7.77
C VAL A 61 -49.00 -32.61 6.74
N ASP A 62 -48.58 -33.85 6.96
CA ASP A 62 -48.87 -34.98 6.05
C ASP A 62 -50.38 -35.23 5.92
N ALA A 63 -51.14 -35.03 7.01
CA ALA A 63 -52.61 -35.09 7.03
C ALA A 63 -53.31 -33.83 6.50
N ARG A 64 -52.55 -32.84 5.98
CA ARG A 64 -53.03 -31.55 5.46
C ARG A 64 -53.91 -30.77 6.45
N LEU A 65 -53.65 -30.90 7.75
CA LEU A 65 -54.33 -30.12 8.79
C LEU A 65 -53.67 -28.78 9.06
N ILE A 66 -52.35 -28.72 8.88
CA ILE A 66 -51.53 -27.50 8.96
C ILE A 66 -50.61 -27.47 7.73
N THR A 67 -50.31 -26.29 7.22
CA THR A 67 -49.33 -26.09 6.15
C THR A 67 -47.96 -25.84 6.75
N ALA A 68 -46.94 -26.57 6.28
CA ALA A 68 -45.54 -26.20 6.50
C ALA A 68 -45.07 -25.42 5.28
N GLY A 69 -45.25 -24.10 5.28
CA GLY A 69 -44.66 -23.21 4.28
C GLY A 69 -43.32 -22.71 4.78
N GLN A 70 -42.26 -22.82 3.99
CA GLN A 70 -41.00 -22.13 4.29
C GLN A 70 -41.16 -20.66 3.88
N THR A 71 -41.76 -19.85 4.76
CA THR A 71 -41.87 -18.41 4.55
C THR A 71 -40.51 -17.75 4.72
N PHE A 72 -40.14 -16.88 3.79
CA PHE A 72 -38.99 -16.01 3.94
C PHE A 72 -39.35 -14.57 3.58
N THR A 73 -38.58 -13.65 4.12
CA THR A 73 -38.67 -12.23 3.78
C THR A 73 -37.39 -11.79 3.09
N ALA A 74 -37.53 -10.88 2.13
CA ALA A 74 -36.41 -10.30 1.41
C ALA A 74 -36.66 -8.82 1.14
N PHE A 75 -35.56 -8.08 0.96
CA PHE A 75 -35.60 -6.72 0.45
C PHE A 75 -35.27 -6.71 -1.04
N VAL A 76 -36.13 -6.07 -1.82
CA VAL A 76 -35.96 -5.82 -3.26
C VAL A 76 -35.91 -4.32 -3.53
N ALA A 77 -35.12 -3.91 -4.53
CA ALA A 77 -35.06 -2.54 -5.00
C ALA A 77 -36.02 -2.39 -6.20
N HIS A 78 -37.13 -1.67 -6.00
CA HIS A 78 -38.21 -1.52 -6.98
C HIS A 78 -38.45 -0.03 -7.31
N GLY A 79 -38.63 0.31 -8.58
CA GLY A 79 -38.91 1.69 -9.01
C GLY A 79 -37.77 2.71 -8.82
N VAL A 80 -36.53 2.25 -8.65
CA VAL A 80 -35.32 3.09 -8.47
C VAL A 80 -34.31 2.89 -9.60
N ALA A 81 -33.42 3.86 -9.82
CA ALA A 81 -32.44 3.82 -10.92
C ALA A 81 -31.52 2.59 -10.92
N ASP A 82 -31.17 2.05 -9.75
CA ASP A 82 -30.41 0.81 -9.55
C ASP A 82 -31.32 -0.28 -8.95
N SER A 83 -32.38 -0.65 -9.70
CA SER A 83 -33.34 -1.68 -9.30
C SER A 83 -32.71 -3.07 -9.25
N SER A 84 -33.33 -3.99 -8.51
CA SER A 84 -32.87 -5.39 -8.43
C SER A 84 -32.77 -6.03 -9.83
N GLY A 85 -33.71 -5.76 -10.73
CA GLY A 85 -33.64 -6.23 -12.11
C GLY A 85 -32.43 -5.70 -12.89
N ARG A 86 -32.11 -4.40 -12.77
CA ARG A 86 -30.90 -3.83 -13.40
C ARG A 86 -29.62 -4.42 -12.82
N ARG A 87 -29.59 -4.69 -11.51
CA ARG A 87 -28.46 -5.39 -10.88
C ARG A 87 -28.29 -6.79 -11.45
N LEU A 88 -29.37 -7.56 -11.55
CA LEU A 88 -29.33 -8.92 -12.09
C LEU A 88 -28.82 -8.92 -13.54
N ALA A 89 -29.36 -8.04 -14.39
CA ALA A 89 -28.92 -7.88 -15.77
C ALA A 89 -27.42 -7.53 -15.89
N ARG A 90 -26.91 -6.66 -15.00
CA ARG A 90 -25.48 -6.31 -14.93
C ARG A 90 -24.61 -7.52 -14.56
N TRP A 91 -25.03 -8.34 -13.60
CA TRP A 91 -24.30 -9.55 -13.22
C TRP A 91 -24.28 -10.56 -14.36
N THR A 92 -25.41 -10.75 -15.03
CA THR A 92 -25.54 -11.62 -16.21
C THR A 92 -24.64 -11.17 -17.36
N SER A 93 -24.55 -9.87 -17.65
CA SER A 93 -23.65 -9.37 -18.70
C SER A 93 -22.18 -9.60 -18.35
N TRP A 94 -21.80 -9.43 -17.08
CA TRP A 94 -20.45 -9.76 -16.64
C TRP A 94 -20.11 -11.23 -16.82
N GLU A 95 -21.04 -12.16 -16.56
CA GLU A 95 -20.79 -13.59 -16.77
C GLU A 95 -20.49 -13.93 -18.23
N GLU A 96 -21.24 -13.38 -19.18
CA GLU A 96 -21.00 -13.66 -20.61
C GLU A 96 -19.65 -13.09 -21.06
N VAL A 97 -19.28 -11.87 -20.63
CA VAL A 97 -17.96 -11.30 -20.94
C VAL A 97 -16.82 -12.19 -20.41
N VAL A 98 -16.95 -12.72 -19.18
CA VAL A 98 -15.92 -13.65 -18.65
C VAL A 98 -15.87 -14.95 -19.45
N LEU A 99 -17.01 -15.49 -19.88
CA LEU A 99 -17.06 -16.71 -20.69
C LEU A 99 -16.41 -16.50 -22.07
N GLU A 100 -16.68 -15.38 -22.73
CA GLU A 100 -16.04 -14.99 -24.00
C GLU A 100 -14.52 -14.88 -23.86
N GLU A 101 -14.02 -14.29 -22.75
CA GLU A 101 -12.58 -14.22 -22.48
C GLU A 101 -11.93 -15.59 -22.33
N LEU A 102 -12.60 -16.49 -21.60
CA LEU A 102 -12.12 -17.86 -21.37
C LEU A 102 -12.10 -18.67 -22.68
N ASP A 103 -13.09 -18.48 -23.55
CA ASP A 103 -13.13 -19.10 -24.88
C ASP A 103 -12.01 -18.56 -25.81
N ALA A 104 -11.70 -17.26 -25.74
CA ALA A 104 -10.74 -16.63 -26.65
C ALA A 104 -9.26 -16.87 -26.27
N HIS A 105 -8.94 -16.89 -24.98
CA HIS A 105 -7.54 -16.89 -24.52
C HIS A 105 -7.11 -18.18 -23.81
N GLY A 106 -8.06 -18.96 -23.29
CA GLY A 106 -7.77 -20.07 -22.38
C GLY A 106 -7.00 -19.61 -21.13
N SER A 107 -6.85 -20.49 -20.14
CA SER A 107 -5.93 -20.25 -19.03
C SER A 107 -4.98 -21.44 -18.93
N ALA A 108 -3.72 -21.24 -19.35
CA ALA A 108 -2.71 -22.30 -19.36
C ALA A 108 -2.39 -22.86 -17.96
N ASP A 109 -2.66 -22.12 -16.87
CA ASP A 109 -2.44 -22.55 -15.49
C ASP A 109 -3.66 -22.38 -14.54
N GLY A 110 -4.81 -21.93 -15.08
CA GLY A 110 -6.01 -21.60 -14.30
C GLY A 110 -5.92 -20.29 -13.51
N SER A 111 -4.87 -19.48 -13.64
CA SER A 111 -4.74 -18.21 -12.91
C SER A 111 -5.62 -17.11 -13.54
N VAL A 112 -6.32 -16.36 -12.67
CA VAL A 112 -7.16 -15.23 -13.04
C VAL A 112 -6.73 -13.97 -12.31
N TYR A 113 -6.42 -12.91 -13.04
CA TYR A 113 -6.06 -11.61 -12.48
C TYR A 113 -7.32 -10.77 -12.24
N LEU A 114 -7.85 -10.83 -11.02
CA LEU A 114 -9.13 -10.20 -10.61
C LEU A 114 -9.24 -8.72 -10.96
N ARG A 115 -8.12 -7.98 -10.93
CA ARG A 115 -8.13 -6.55 -11.25
C ARG A 115 -8.22 -6.29 -12.74
N ALA A 116 -7.44 -7.01 -13.55
CA ALA A 116 -7.54 -6.92 -15.01
C ALA A 116 -8.93 -7.36 -15.48
N LEU A 117 -9.47 -8.42 -14.86
CA LEU A 117 -10.83 -8.87 -15.10
C LEU A 117 -11.86 -7.80 -14.72
N SER A 118 -11.78 -7.23 -13.52
CA SER A 118 -12.73 -6.19 -13.08
C SER A 118 -12.67 -4.91 -13.93
N GLU A 119 -11.50 -4.57 -14.45
CA GLU A 119 -11.34 -3.46 -15.39
C GLU A 119 -12.11 -3.75 -16.69
N ARG A 120 -11.90 -4.93 -17.29
CA ARG A 120 -12.60 -5.31 -18.53
C ARG A 120 -14.11 -5.42 -18.36
N LEU A 121 -14.57 -5.82 -17.17
CA LEU A 121 -15.99 -5.87 -16.80
C LEU A 121 -16.59 -4.49 -16.50
N SER A 122 -15.76 -3.48 -16.23
CA SER A 122 -16.26 -2.13 -15.95
C SER A 122 -16.67 -1.42 -17.25
N THR A 123 -17.85 -0.84 -17.27
CA THR A 123 -18.37 0.01 -18.36
C THR A 123 -18.55 1.44 -17.88
N ALA A 124 -18.85 2.37 -18.80
CA ALA A 124 -19.16 3.76 -18.45
C ALA A 124 -20.36 3.89 -17.48
N GLU A 125 -21.27 2.91 -17.49
CA GLU A 125 -22.51 2.90 -16.70
C GLU A 125 -22.41 2.03 -15.44
N ALA A 126 -21.41 1.13 -15.35
CA ALA A 126 -21.30 0.15 -14.27
C ALA A 126 -19.85 -0.19 -13.92
N THR A 127 -19.44 0.08 -12.68
CA THR A 127 -18.10 -0.28 -12.20
C THR A 127 -18.07 -1.68 -11.60
N CYS A 128 -17.16 -2.53 -12.05
CA CYS A 128 -16.87 -3.83 -11.45
C CYS A 128 -15.61 -3.72 -10.59
N THR A 129 -15.66 -4.16 -9.33
CA THR A 129 -14.47 -4.22 -8.46
C THR A 129 -13.81 -5.60 -8.51
N PRO A 130 -12.53 -5.73 -8.09
CA PRO A 130 -11.88 -7.04 -7.97
C PRO A 130 -12.61 -7.99 -7.01
N ASN A 131 -13.38 -7.46 -6.05
CA ASN A 131 -14.20 -8.27 -5.17
C ASN A 131 -15.44 -8.79 -5.89
N ASP A 132 -16.08 -7.96 -6.73
CA ASP A 132 -17.22 -8.37 -7.54
C ASP A 132 -16.81 -9.45 -8.55
N ALA A 133 -15.68 -9.25 -9.24
CA ALA A 133 -15.11 -10.27 -10.13
C ALA A 133 -14.79 -11.58 -9.38
N ALA A 134 -14.28 -11.50 -8.15
CA ALA A 134 -14.03 -12.69 -7.34
C ALA A 134 -15.32 -13.37 -6.88
N MET A 135 -16.36 -12.59 -6.58
CA MET A 135 -17.67 -13.08 -6.18
C MET A 135 -18.39 -13.74 -7.37
N LEU A 136 -18.29 -13.17 -8.57
CA LEU A 136 -18.75 -13.73 -9.84
C LEU A 136 -18.19 -15.15 -10.02
N LEU A 137 -16.86 -15.29 -10.00
CA LEU A 137 -16.19 -16.57 -10.21
C LEU A 137 -16.47 -17.58 -9.09
N ARG A 138 -16.66 -17.13 -7.84
CA ARG A 138 -17.10 -18.02 -6.74
C ARG A 138 -18.52 -18.52 -6.97
N SER A 139 -19.41 -17.66 -7.45
CA SER A 139 -20.81 -18.01 -7.67
C SER A 139 -21.02 -19.11 -8.70
N TRP A 140 -20.06 -19.30 -9.61
CA TRP A 140 -20.13 -20.38 -10.60
C TRP A 140 -20.09 -21.78 -9.96
N SER A 141 -19.60 -21.91 -8.73
CA SER A 141 -19.58 -23.19 -8.00
C SER A 141 -20.97 -23.80 -7.77
N THR A 142 -22.04 -22.99 -7.76
CA THR A 142 -23.42 -23.44 -7.57
C THR A 142 -24.24 -23.47 -8.86
N ALA A 143 -23.65 -23.18 -10.03
CA ALA A 143 -24.38 -23.05 -11.29
C ALA A 143 -25.15 -24.32 -11.70
N ALA A 144 -24.66 -25.50 -11.32
CA ALA A 144 -25.29 -26.79 -11.65
C ALA A 144 -26.43 -27.17 -10.68
N GLN A 145 -26.67 -26.43 -9.60
CA GLN A 145 -27.72 -26.78 -8.63
C GLN A 145 -29.11 -26.75 -9.28
N GLY A 146 -29.94 -27.76 -8.99
CA GLY A 146 -31.24 -27.96 -9.63
C GLY A 146 -31.18 -28.63 -11.02
N GLN A 147 -30.05 -28.55 -11.72
CA GLN A 147 -29.83 -29.21 -13.03
C GLN A 147 -29.09 -30.54 -12.87
N ARG A 148 -28.05 -30.58 -12.03
CA ARG A 148 -27.22 -31.75 -11.78
C ARG A 148 -26.72 -31.77 -10.33
N PRO A 149 -27.44 -32.46 -9.41
CA PRO A 149 -27.08 -32.52 -8.01
C PRO A 149 -25.67 -33.08 -7.79
N GLY A 150 -24.92 -32.49 -6.85
CA GLY A 150 -23.59 -32.95 -6.44
C GLY A 150 -22.42 -32.51 -7.34
N VAL A 151 -22.67 -31.83 -8.46
CA VAL A 151 -21.61 -31.30 -9.34
C VAL A 151 -21.24 -29.88 -8.92
N THR A 152 -19.93 -29.63 -8.78
CA THR A 152 -19.36 -28.29 -8.58
C THR A 152 -18.56 -27.93 -9.82
N PRO A 153 -19.12 -27.20 -10.79
CA PRO A 153 -18.50 -27.03 -12.10
C PRO A 153 -17.23 -26.18 -12.07
N VAL A 154 -17.13 -25.31 -11.08
CA VAL A 154 -16.04 -24.34 -10.95
C VAL A 154 -15.56 -24.27 -9.51
N ARG A 155 -14.25 -24.38 -9.32
CA ARG A 155 -13.59 -24.13 -8.04
C ARG A 155 -12.70 -22.90 -8.16
N PHE A 156 -13.16 -21.80 -7.59
CA PHE A 156 -12.37 -20.58 -7.52
C PHE A 156 -11.70 -20.41 -6.15
N ARG A 157 -10.37 -20.29 -6.14
CA ARG A 157 -9.54 -20.04 -4.95
C ARG A 157 -8.80 -18.72 -5.11
N GLN A 158 -9.23 -17.72 -4.37
CA GLN A 158 -8.53 -16.43 -4.33
C GLN A 158 -7.23 -16.56 -3.53
N ARG A 159 -6.08 -16.22 -4.15
CA ARG A 159 -4.81 -16.01 -3.44
C ARG A 159 -4.76 -14.55 -2.98
N ARG A 160 -4.06 -14.25 -1.87
CA ARG A 160 -3.97 -12.86 -1.37
C ARG A 160 -3.41 -11.91 -2.44
N GLY A 161 -4.19 -10.90 -2.81
CA GLY A 161 -3.89 -9.95 -3.88
C GLY A 161 -4.95 -9.97 -4.98
N ASP A 162 -4.58 -9.50 -6.17
CA ASP A 162 -5.46 -9.46 -7.35
C ASP A 162 -5.35 -10.75 -8.20
N VAL A 163 -5.02 -11.90 -7.60
CA VAL A 163 -4.80 -13.16 -8.33
C VAL A 163 -5.62 -14.28 -7.69
N GLY A 164 -6.47 -14.92 -8.47
CA GLY A 164 -7.16 -16.16 -8.11
C GLY A 164 -6.71 -17.33 -8.98
N ARG A 165 -7.08 -18.53 -8.56
CA ARG A 165 -7.00 -19.73 -9.38
C ARG A 165 -8.42 -20.23 -9.63
N LEU A 166 -8.74 -20.47 -10.88
CA LEU A 166 -10.01 -20.98 -11.41
C LEU A 166 -9.73 -22.37 -11.96
N ASP A 167 -10.25 -23.39 -11.28
CA ASP A 167 -10.23 -24.76 -11.77
C ASP A 167 -11.63 -25.08 -12.34
N LEU A 168 -11.71 -25.40 -13.63
CA LEU A 168 -12.95 -25.82 -14.32
C LEU A 168 -13.01 -27.35 -14.30
N GLU A 169 -14.08 -27.91 -13.74
CA GLU A 169 -14.31 -29.37 -13.68
C GLU A 169 -15.18 -29.86 -14.86
N VAL A 170 -15.72 -28.93 -15.65
CA VAL A 170 -16.57 -29.17 -16.82
C VAL A 170 -16.14 -28.29 -17.98
N ASP A 171 -16.60 -28.63 -19.19
CA ASP A 171 -16.33 -27.80 -20.35
C ASP A 171 -17.10 -26.45 -20.29
N LEU A 172 -16.59 -25.45 -21.00
CA LEU A 172 -17.15 -24.10 -21.00
C LEU A 172 -18.55 -24.04 -21.62
N ARG A 173 -18.91 -24.96 -22.54
CA ARG A 173 -20.24 -25.00 -23.17
C ARG A 173 -21.29 -25.51 -22.19
N GLU A 174 -20.98 -26.56 -21.44
CA GLU A 174 -21.81 -27.12 -20.38
C GLU A 174 -22.00 -26.09 -19.26
N LEU A 175 -20.92 -25.44 -18.81
CA LEU A 175 -20.98 -24.36 -17.81
C LEU A 175 -21.87 -23.19 -18.30
N ARG A 176 -21.67 -22.73 -19.54
CA ARG A 176 -22.49 -21.65 -20.13
C ARG A 176 -23.97 -22.04 -20.17
N GLY A 177 -24.29 -23.30 -20.49
CA GLY A 177 -25.65 -23.83 -20.43
C GLY A 177 -26.26 -23.74 -19.02
N TRP A 178 -25.51 -24.16 -18.01
CA TRP A 178 -25.95 -24.14 -16.62
C TRP A 178 -26.16 -22.73 -16.06
N LEU A 179 -25.25 -21.80 -16.37
CA LEU A 179 -25.36 -20.40 -15.97
C LEU A 179 -26.62 -19.75 -16.57
N ARG A 180 -26.92 -19.98 -17.85
CA ARG A 180 -28.14 -19.48 -18.51
C ARG A 180 -29.42 -19.98 -17.86
N THR A 181 -29.47 -21.27 -17.51
CA THR A 181 -30.65 -21.82 -16.82
C THR A 181 -30.78 -21.26 -15.40
N ARG A 182 -29.69 -21.08 -14.65
CA ARG A 182 -29.73 -20.39 -13.34
C ARG A 182 -30.21 -18.95 -13.46
N GLN A 183 -29.77 -18.22 -14.48
CA GLN A 183 -30.19 -16.84 -14.75
C GLN A 183 -31.70 -16.77 -15.03
N ALA A 184 -32.22 -17.64 -15.89
CA ALA A 184 -33.66 -17.70 -16.18
C ALA A 184 -34.50 -18.02 -14.92
N VAL A 185 -34.06 -18.96 -14.07
CA VAL A 185 -34.73 -19.21 -12.79
C VAL A 185 -34.70 -17.97 -11.89
N ALA A 186 -33.56 -17.26 -11.84
CA ALA A 186 -33.43 -16.05 -11.03
C ALA A 186 -34.30 -14.90 -11.55
N ASP A 187 -34.46 -14.75 -12.87
CA ASP A 187 -35.34 -13.76 -13.49
C ASP A 187 -36.81 -14.02 -13.12
N GLU A 188 -37.30 -15.25 -13.27
CA GLU A 188 -38.67 -15.63 -12.88
C GLU A 188 -38.93 -15.41 -11.38
N VAL A 189 -37.99 -15.87 -10.53
CA VAL A 189 -38.09 -15.67 -9.08
C VAL A 189 -38.07 -14.19 -8.71
N LEU A 190 -37.20 -13.40 -9.35
CA LEU A 190 -37.12 -11.97 -9.09
C LEU A 190 -38.38 -11.24 -9.56
N SER A 191 -38.95 -11.61 -10.70
CA SER A 191 -40.21 -11.05 -11.19
C SER A 191 -41.33 -11.29 -10.19
N ALA A 192 -41.49 -12.54 -9.72
CA ALA A 192 -42.49 -12.88 -8.70
C ALA A 192 -42.29 -12.10 -7.40
N LEU A 193 -41.05 -11.91 -6.95
CA LEU A 193 -40.75 -11.09 -5.75
C LEU A 193 -41.04 -9.61 -5.98
N VAL A 194 -40.81 -9.09 -7.19
CA VAL A 194 -41.09 -7.70 -7.55
C VAL A 194 -42.60 -7.45 -7.64
N ASP A 195 -43.37 -8.41 -8.15
CA ASP A 195 -44.84 -8.30 -8.21
C ASP A 195 -45.48 -8.29 -6.82
N LEU A 196 -44.82 -8.88 -5.83
CA LEU A 196 -45.20 -8.83 -4.40
C LEU A 196 -44.78 -7.53 -3.69
N ALA A 197 -44.01 -6.65 -4.34
CA ALA A 197 -43.50 -5.43 -3.74
C ALA A 197 -44.58 -4.33 -3.70
N ASP A 198 -44.99 -3.94 -2.48
CA ASP A 198 -45.91 -2.82 -2.29
C ASP A 198 -45.15 -1.48 -2.20
N GLY A 199 -45.12 -0.76 -3.32
CA GLY A 199 -44.51 0.56 -3.44
C GLY A 199 -43.12 0.59 -4.08
N THR A 200 -42.58 1.80 -4.22
CA THR A 200 -41.25 2.04 -4.83
C THR A 200 -40.23 2.44 -3.76
N GLY A 201 -39.01 1.92 -3.88
CA GLY A 201 -37.97 2.13 -2.90
C GLY A 201 -36.74 1.26 -3.11
N ARG A 202 -35.64 1.60 -2.43
CA ARG A 202 -34.38 0.83 -2.51
C ARG A 202 -34.38 -0.46 -1.68
N GLN A 203 -35.26 -0.54 -0.67
CA GLN A 203 -35.45 -1.70 0.20
C GLN A 203 -36.93 -1.89 0.47
N VAL A 204 -37.67 -2.32 -0.55
CA VAL A 204 -39.06 -2.72 -0.39
C VAL A 204 -39.06 -4.11 0.21
N HIS A 205 -39.73 -4.25 1.35
CA HIS A 205 -39.82 -5.52 2.06
C HIS A 205 -40.89 -6.40 1.41
N VAL A 206 -40.51 -7.61 1.03
CA VAL A 206 -41.39 -8.60 0.42
C VAL A 206 -41.36 -9.89 1.23
N ALA A 207 -42.52 -10.50 1.39
CA ALA A 207 -42.68 -11.79 2.05
C ALA A 207 -43.23 -12.80 1.03
N SER A 208 -42.67 -13.99 0.97
CA SER A 208 -43.11 -15.04 0.05
C SER A 208 -42.94 -16.43 0.66
N GLU A 209 -43.73 -17.38 0.16
CA GLU A 209 -43.57 -18.81 0.45
C GLU A 209 -42.65 -19.42 -0.63
N LEU A 210 -41.70 -20.25 -0.23
CA LEU A 210 -40.80 -20.91 -1.18
C LEU A 210 -41.60 -21.74 -2.22
N GLU A 211 -42.69 -22.37 -1.78
CA GLU A 211 -43.61 -23.16 -2.60
C GLU A 211 -44.27 -22.32 -3.71
N HIS A 212 -44.58 -21.05 -3.43
CA HIS A 212 -45.13 -20.13 -4.43
C HIS A 212 -44.11 -19.85 -5.54
N LEU A 213 -42.85 -19.59 -5.17
CA LEU A 213 -41.79 -19.34 -6.14
C LEU A 213 -41.42 -20.59 -6.94
N VAL A 214 -41.53 -21.77 -6.32
CA VAL A 214 -41.39 -23.05 -7.03
C VAL A 214 -42.49 -23.22 -8.07
N ALA A 215 -43.74 -22.93 -7.73
CA ALA A 215 -44.86 -23.02 -8.68
C ALA A 215 -44.67 -22.09 -9.89
N VAL A 216 -44.23 -20.85 -9.68
CA VAL A 216 -43.94 -19.89 -10.77
C VAL A 216 -42.91 -20.47 -11.75
N VAL A 217 -41.85 -21.08 -11.23
CA VAL A 217 -40.79 -21.68 -12.05
C VAL A 217 -41.22 -23.00 -12.71
N GLU A 218 -42.14 -23.76 -12.09
CA GLU A 218 -42.71 -24.99 -12.67
C GLU A 218 -43.67 -24.73 -13.84
N ASP A 219 -44.30 -23.55 -13.87
CA ASP A 219 -45.19 -23.12 -14.95
C ASP A 219 -44.42 -22.75 -16.24
N ASP A 220 -43.12 -22.43 -16.13
CA ASP A 220 -42.26 -22.23 -17.29
C ASP A 220 -41.87 -23.59 -17.92
N LEU A 221 -42.43 -23.87 -19.10
CA LEU A 221 -42.20 -25.11 -19.84
C LEU A 221 -40.74 -25.32 -20.27
N TRP A 222 -39.98 -24.24 -20.50
CA TRP A 222 -38.57 -24.33 -20.87
C TRP A 222 -37.69 -24.68 -19.67
N LEU A 223 -37.95 -24.07 -18.51
CA LEU A 223 -37.26 -24.37 -17.26
C LEU A 223 -37.56 -25.79 -16.77
N ARG A 224 -38.83 -26.20 -16.81
CA ARG A 224 -39.27 -27.53 -16.40
C ARG A 224 -38.59 -28.66 -17.18
N GLY A 225 -38.26 -28.44 -18.46
CA GLY A 225 -37.56 -29.41 -19.29
C GLY A 225 -36.05 -29.56 -18.99
N ARG A 226 -35.46 -28.63 -18.22
CA ARG A 226 -34.02 -28.58 -17.92
C ARG A 226 -33.66 -28.85 -16.47
N LEU A 227 -34.61 -28.70 -15.55
CA LEU A 227 -34.40 -28.86 -14.12
C LEU A 227 -34.74 -30.29 -13.68
N VAL A 228 -33.82 -30.92 -12.96
CA VAL A 228 -34.05 -32.20 -12.26
C VAL A 228 -34.76 -31.95 -10.93
N SER A 229 -34.50 -30.81 -10.29
CA SER A 229 -35.14 -30.39 -9.04
C SER A 229 -35.40 -28.88 -9.06
N VAL A 230 -36.65 -28.49 -9.32
CA VAL A 230 -37.08 -27.09 -9.31
C VAL A 230 -36.90 -26.44 -7.92
N PRO A 231 -37.26 -27.10 -6.80
CA PRO A 231 -37.03 -26.53 -5.47
C PRO A 231 -35.57 -26.22 -5.17
N ASP A 232 -34.63 -27.06 -5.61
CA ASP A 232 -33.19 -26.79 -5.43
C ASP A 232 -32.71 -25.66 -6.33
N ALA A 233 -33.24 -25.56 -7.56
CA ALA A 233 -32.92 -24.48 -8.48
C ALA A 233 -33.36 -23.12 -7.92
N VAL A 234 -34.59 -23.04 -7.38
CA VAL A 234 -35.14 -21.82 -6.77
C VAL A 234 -34.33 -21.42 -5.53
N ARG A 235 -34.02 -22.37 -4.63
CA ARG A 235 -33.15 -22.10 -3.47
C ARG A 235 -31.77 -21.60 -3.88
N ALA A 236 -31.16 -22.21 -4.89
CA ALA A 236 -29.86 -21.80 -5.42
C ALA A 236 -29.91 -20.40 -6.05
N ALA A 237 -30.99 -20.06 -6.76
CA ALA A 237 -31.19 -18.76 -7.37
C ALA A 237 -31.39 -17.66 -6.33
N ILE A 238 -32.22 -17.87 -5.30
CA ILE A 238 -32.39 -16.93 -4.18
C ILE A 238 -31.05 -16.75 -3.45
N GLY A 239 -30.34 -17.86 -3.21
CA GLY A 239 -29.02 -17.88 -2.60
C GLY A 239 -28.01 -17.03 -3.35
N TRP A 240 -27.91 -17.28 -4.66
CA TRP A 240 -27.07 -16.53 -5.55
C TRP A 240 -27.44 -15.05 -5.57
N MET A 241 -28.70 -14.69 -5.82
CA MET A 241 -29.18 -13.30 -5.85
C MET A 241 -28.92 -12.55 -4.54
N HIS A 242 -28.96 -13.24 -3.40
CA HIS A 242 -28.55 -12.67 -2.11
C HIS A 242 -27.05 -12.41 -2.05
N ASP A 243 -26.24 -13.40 -2.42
CA ASP A 243 -24.78 -13.30 -2.41
C ASP A 243 -24.30 -12.17 -3.32
N ILE A 244 -24.92 -12.00 -4.50
CA ILE A 244 -24.62 -10.93 -5.45
C ILE A 244 -25.39 -9.62 -5.21
N ARG A 245 -26.16 -9.54 -4.11
CA ARG A 245 -26.90 -8.33 -3.65
C ARG A 245 -27.93 -7.78 -4.63
N VAL A 246 -28.49 -8.66 -5.46
CA VAL A 246 -29.70 -8.40 -6.25
C VAL A 246 -30.90 -8.29 -5.31
N ILE A 247 -30.99 -9.19 -4.33
CA ILE A 247 -31.96 -9.15 -3.23
C ILE A 247 -31.22 -9.24 -1.89
N THR A 248 -31.90 -8.93 -0.79
CA THR A 248 -31.37 -9.21 0.56
C THR A 248 -32.39 -10.00 1.37
N VAL A 249 -32.23 -11.32 1.45
CA VAL A 249 -32.99 -12.18 2.37
C VAL A 249 -32.71 -11.80 3.83
N ASP A 250 -33.76 -11.61 4.61
CA ASP A 250 -33.68 -11.35 6.04
C ASP A 250 -33.38 -12.67 6.80
N ASN A 251 -32.54 -12.62 7.83
CA ASN A 251 -32.08 -13.76 8.65
C ASN A 251 -31.24 -14.88 7.97
N GLY A 252 -30.86 -14.74 6.70
CA GLY A 252 -29.87 -15.59 6.02
C GLY A 252 -30.37 -16.95 5.50
N LEU A 253 -29.78 -17.42 4.40
CA LEU A 253 -30.21 -18.65 3.69
C LEU A 253 -29.85 -19.97 4.37
N ALA A 254 -28.97 -19.95 5.37
CA ALA A 254 -28.43 -21.17 5.98
C ALA A 254 -29.33 -21.75 7.10
N VAL A 255 -30.50 -21.18 7.37
CA VAL A 255 -31.32 -21.56 8.51
C VAL A 255 -32.80 -21.58 8.14
N PHE A 256 -33.28 -22.71 7.63
CA PHE A 256 -34.69 -23.10 7.78
C PHE A 256 -34.96 -23.53 9.24
N ARG A 257 -34.69 -22.63 10.20
CA ARG A 257 -35.10 -22.68 11.61
C ARG A 257 -35.34 -21.24 12.08
N SER A 258 -36.08 -21.11 13.18
CA SER A 258 -36.38 -19.85 13.86
C SER A 258 -35.16 -18.94 13.92
N ALA A 259 -35.30 -17.72 13.39
CA ALA A 259 -34.28 -16.69 13.47
C ALA A 259 -33.80 -16.56 14.92
N MET A 260 -32.51 -16.79 15.15
CA MET A 260 -31.91 -16.35 16.41
C MET A 260 -31.67 -14.85 16.28
N ARG A 261 -32.68 -14.07 16.66
CA ARG A 261 -32.57 -12.63 16.81
C ARG A 261 -31.74 -12.39 18.08
N LEU A 262 -30.47 -12.05 17.89
CA LEU A 262 -29.66 -11.43 18.95
C LEU A 262 -30.15 -9.99 19.12
N ASP A 263 -31.28 -9.82 19.78
CA ASP A 263 -31.66 -8.52 20.29
C ASP A 263 -30.64 -8.13 21.36
N ARG A 264 -29.91 -7.05 21.09
CA ARG A 264 -29.25 -6.31 22.15
C ARG A 264 -30.36 -5.80 23.05
N SER A 265 -30.68 -6.55 24.10
CA SER A 265 -31.54 -6.04 25.16
C SER A 265 -31.01 -4.65 25.56
N PRO A 266 -31.85 -3.62 25.70
CA PRO A 266 -31.44 -2.36 26.31
C PRO A 266 -30.80 -2.57 27.70
N SER A 267 -31.09 -3.72 28.33
CA SER A 267 -30.50 -4.16 29.59
C SER A 267 -29.30 -5.11 29.47
N TRP A 268 -28.79 -5.43 28.27
CA TRP A 268 -27.61 -6.31 28.14
C TRP A 268 -26.39 -5.60 28.73
N PRO A 269 -25.90 -5.98 29.92
CA PRO A 269 -24.77 -5.33 30.55
C PRO A 269 -23.55 -6.00 29.95
N GLY A 270 -23.28 -5.73 28.66
CA GLY A 270 -22.47 -6.58 27.81
C GLY A 270 -21.20 -7.05 28.50
N LEU A 271 -21.04 -8.38 28.70
CA LEU A 271 -19.89 -9.03 29.35
C LEU A 271 -19.13 -8.08 30.29
N ARG A 272 -19.78 -7.61 31.36
CA ARG A 272 -19.15 -6.78 32.39
C ARG A 272 -18.76 -7.64 33.58
N GLY A 273 -17.55 -7.43 34.09
CA GLY A 273 -17.10 -8.04 35.35
C GLY A 273 -16.36 -9.36 35.19
N ARG A 274 -16.69 -10.32 36.06
CA ARG A 274 -15.90 -11.54 36.34
C ARG A 274 -15.93 -12.55 35.17
N GLU A 275 -17.10 -12.80 34.58
CA GLU A 275 -17.28 -13.77 33.48
C GLU A 275 -16.53 -13.38 32.19
N ALA A 276 -16.48 -12.08 31.87
CA ALA A 276 -15.71 -11.58 30.74
C ALA A 276 -14.21 -11.77 30.95
N ARG A 277 -13.73 -11.56 32.18
CA ARG A 277 -12.34 -11.83 32.56
C ARG A 277 -12.03 -13.32 32.52
N GLU A 278 -12.92 -14.16 33.04
CA GLU A 278 -12.75 -15.62 33.05
C GLU A 278 -12.73 -16.20 31.63
N THR A 279 -13.63 -15.76 30.75
CA THR A 279 -13.65 -16.14 29.34
C THR A 279 -12.40 -15.67 28.60
N THR A 280 -11.97 -14.42 28.84
CA THR A 280 -10.74 -13.87 28.25
C THR A 280 -9.51 -14.64 28.74
N GLU A 281 -9.48 -15.03 30.00
CA GLU A 281 -8.37 -15.76 30.61
C GLU A 281 -8.34 -17.22 30.12
N ALA A 282 -9.49 -17.87 29.96
CA ALA A 282 -9.58 -19.18 29.33
C ALA A 282 -9.04 -19.16 27.89
N LEU A 283 -9.42 -18.14 27.11
CA LEU A 283 -8.90 -17.95 25.76
C LEU A 283 -7.39 -17.67 25.77
N ARG A 284 -6.90 -16.84 26.70
CA ARG A 284 -5.48 -16.55 26.86
C ARG A 284 -4.67 -17.81 27.18
N ARG A 285 -5.13 -18.64 28.13
CA ARG A 285 -4.51 -19.92 28.47
C ARG A 285 -4.48 -20.87 27.26
N HIS A 286 -5.59 -20.96 26.52
CA HIS A 286 -5.63 -21.75 25.29
C HIS A 286 -4.60 -21.27 24.24
N GLN A 287 -4.45 -19.96 24.05
CA GLN A 287 -3.46 -19.40 23.13
C GLN A 287 -2.03 -19.67 23.59
N LEU A 288 -1.72 -19.47 24.87
CA LEU A 288 -0.41 -19.77 25.45
C LEU A 288 -0.05 -21.25 25.27
N HIS A 289 -1.00 -22.15 25.49
CA HIS A 289 -0.79 -23.58 25.30
C HIS A 289 -0.49 -23.93 23.83
N ARG A 290 -1.18 -23.29 22.87
CA ARG A 290 -0.88 -23.45 21.43
C ARG A 290 0.52 -22.95 21.07
N ILE A 291 0.96 -21.84 21.65
CA ILE A 291 2.31 -21.29 21.42
C ILE A 291 3.36 -22.27 21.96
N LEU A 292 3.17 -22.76 23.18
CA LEU A 292 4.07 -23.72 23.80
C LEU A 292 4.24 -24.98 22.94
N ARG A 293 3.15 -25.54 22.41
CA ARG A 293 3.20 -26.73 21.53
C ARG A 293 4.16 -26.54 20.36
N VAL A 294 4.18 -25.36 19.75
CA VAL A 294 5.09 -25.07 18.63
C VAL A 294 6.55 -25.01 19.09
N HIS A 295 6.82 -24.40 20.25
CA HIS A 295 8.17 -24.38 20.83
C HIS A 295 8.67 -25.77 21.21
N VAL A 296 7.79 -26.61 21.75
CA VAL A 296 8.11 -28.00 22.08
C VAL A 296 8.43 -28.80 20.83
N MET A 297 7.66 -28.62 19.74
CA MET A 297 7.95 -29.26 18.46
C MET A 297 9.29 -28.80 17.86
N ASP A 298 9.62 -27.51 17.93
CA ASP A 298 10.93 -26.99 17.47
C ASP A 298 12.09 -27.55 18.32
N ALA A 299 11.94 -27.55 19.65
CA ALA A 299 12.93 -28.11 20.56
C ALA A 299 13.15 -29.61 20.33
N TRP A 300 12.06 -30.37 20.13
CA TRP A 300 12.12 -31.78 19.77
C TRP A 300 12.86 -31.98 18.45
N ALA A 301 12.50 -31.25 17.39
CA ALA A 301 13.12 -31.40 16.07
C ALA A 301 14.62 -31.07 16.09
N ARG A 302 15.02 -30.01 16.80
CA ARG A 302 16.44 -29.64 16.98
C ARG A 302 17.20 -30.68 17.78
N THR A 303 16.61 -31.17 18.86
CA THR A 303 17.22 -32.21 19.70
C THR A 303 17.35 -33.51 18.93
N TRP A 304 16.35 -33.89 18.12
CA TRP A 304 16.38 -35.09 17.30
C TRP A 304 17.56 -35.11 16.32
N LEU A 305 17.92 -33.95 15.76
CA LEU A 305 19.05 -33.83 14.85
C LEU A 305 20.41 -34.09 15.53
N THR A 306 20.52 -33.90 16.85
CA THR A 306 21.78 -34.04 17.59
C THR A 306 21.80 -35.26 18.53
N ASP A 307 20.67 -35.60 19.11
CA ASP A 307 20.48 -36.64 20.14
C ASP A 307 19.03 -37.20 20.07
N PRO A 308 18.81 -38.26 19.26
CA PRO A 308 17.49 -38.87 19.09
C PRO A 308 16.92 -39.47 20.38
N GLU A 309 17.74 -40.06 21.25
CA GLU A 309 17.27 -40.66 22.51
C GLU A 309 16.73 -39.58 23.46
N ARG A 310 17.43 -38.46 23.59
CA ARG A 310 16.95 -37.33 24.39
C ARG A 310 15.69 -36.71 23.81
N ALA A 311 15.58 -36.64 22.48
CA ALA A 311 14.37 -36.15 21.82
C ALA A 311 13.16 -37.06 22.11
N GLU A 312 13.36 -38.38 22.16
CA GLU A 312 12.28 -39.31 22.49
C GLU A 312 11.84 -39.19 23.96
N HIS A 313 12.77 -38.95 24.88
CA HIS A 313 12.43 -38.61 26.27
C HIS A 313 11.60 -37.31 26.37
N LEU A 314 11.97 -36.27 25.62
CA LEU A 314 11.20 -35.02 25.56
C LEU A 314 9.78 -35.27 25.07
N ARG A 315 9.62 -36.07 24.01
CA ARG A 315 8.32 -36.43 23.45
C ARG A 315 7.48 -37.19 24.48
N ALA A 316 8.05 -38.18 25.15
CA ALA A 316 7.35 -38.97 26.18
C ALA A 316 6.90 -38.08 27.35
N ASP A 317 7.80 -37.26 27.87
CA ASP A 317 7.51 -36.33 28.98
C ASP A 317 6.42 -35.33 28.63
N TRP A 318 6.33 -34.86 27.37
CA TRP A 318 5.27 -33.94 26.93
C TRP A 318 3.86 -34.54 27.07
N PHE A 319 3.71 -35.85 26.90
CA PHE A 319 2.43 -36.55 27.05
C PHE A 319 2.18 -37.09 28.46
N ALA A 320 3.23 -37.28 29.26
CA ALA A 320 3.14 -37.89 30.58
C ALA A 320 3.13 -36.88 31.74
N LEU A 321 3.84 -35.75 31.63
CA LEU A 321 4.01 -34.79 32.72
C LEU A 321 2.95 -33.67 32.70
N PRO A 322 2.52 -33.16 33.87
CA PRO A 322 1.79 -31.89 33.97
C PRO A 322 2.60 -30.72 33.37
N LEU A 323 1.90 -29.72 32.83
CA LEU A 323 2.51 -28.62 32.05
C LEU A 323 3.64 -27.88 32.80
N ASP A 324 3.42 -27.55 34.07
CA ASP A 324 4.40 -26.80 34.88
C ASP A 324 5.65 -27.64 35.14
N ALA A 325 5.49 -28.92 35.47
CA ALA A 325 6.58 -29.87 35.68
C ALA A 325 7.38 -30.13 34.39
N PHE A 326 6.67 -30.23 33.25
CA PHE A 326 7.31 -30.35 31.94
C PHE A 326 8.15 -29.11 31.61
N GLN A 327 7.61 -27.90 31.82
CA GLN A 327 8.33 -26.65 31.57
C GLN A 327 9.56 -26.49 32.45
N GLU A 328 9.47 -26.83 33.74
CA GLU A 328 10.64 -26.75 34.64
C GLU A 328 11.75 -27.72 34.25
N ARG A 329 11.39 -28.93 33.78
CA ARG A 329 12.37 -29.94 33.35
C ARG A 329 13.05 -29.59 32.03
N TRP A 330 12.29 -29.17 31.03
CA TRP A 330 12.79 -29.00 29.65
C TRP A 330 13.10 -27.57 29.25
N PHE A 331 12.54 -26.58 29.97
CA PHE A 331 12.67 -25.15 29.66
C PHE A 331 12.84 -24.29 30.93
N PRO A 332 13.81 -24.61 31.81
CA PRO A 332 13.98 -23.91 33.08
C PRO A 332 14.26 -22.42 32.86
N GLY A 333 13.47 -21.55 33.50
CA GLY A 333 13.63 -20.09 33.41
C GLY A 333 13.17 -19.45 32.09
N GLU A 334 12.63 -20.23 31.14
CA GLU A 334 12.29 -19.72 29.80
C GLU A 334 10.79 -19.38 29.61
N ARG A 335 10.03 -19.23 30.71
CA ARG A 335 8.57 -19.01 30.66
C ARG A 335 8.17 -17.82 29.77
N GLU A 336 8.88 -16.70 29.86
CA GLU A 336 8.60 -15.54 29.00
C GLU A 336 8.89 -15.79 27.53
N ARG A 337 9.94 -16.57 27.22
CA ARG A 337 10.29 -16.95 25.84
C ARG A 337 9.20 -17.84 25.25
N LEU A 338 8.74 -18.82 26.03
CA LEU A 338 7.70 -19.77 25.64
C LEU A 338 6.31 -19.14 25.50
N ALA A 339 6.06 -18.01 26.16
CA ALA A 339 4.83 -17.24 26.00
C ALA A 339 4.76 -16.47 24.67
N ARG A 340 5.89 -16.29 23.97
CA ARG A 340 5.96 -15.49 22.72
C ARG A 340 5.73 -16.39 21.49
N PRO A 341 4.91 -15.98 20.51
CA PRO A 341 4.62 -16.77 19.31
C PRO A 341 5.73 -16.72 18.23
N THR A 342 6.99 -16.50 18.64
CA THR A 342 8.16 -16.35 17.78
C THR A 342 9.41 -16.96 18.44
N THR A 343 10.46 -17.21 17.67
CA THR A 343 11.74 -17.74 18.18
C THR A 343 12.54 -16.67 18.94
N ALA A 344 13.46 -17.10 19.82
CA ALA A 344 14.33 -16.18 20.54
C ALA A 344 15.22 -15.34 19.61
N GLU A 345 15.77 -15.96 18.57
CA GLU A 345 16.57 -15.29 17.54
C GLU A 345 15.75 -14.21 16.82
N SER A 346 14.52 -14.54 16.40
CA SER A 346 13.65 -13.56 15.74
C SER A 346 13.21 -12.44 16.68
N TYR A 347 12.99 -12.73 17.97
CA TYR A 347 12.69 -11.69 18.95
C TYR A 347 13.90 -10.77 19.17
N ARG A 348 15.09 -11.36 19.29
CA ARG A 348 16.35 -10.63 19.47
C ARG A 348 16.59 -9.68 18.30
N SER A 349 16.53 -10.17 17.06
CA SER A 349 16.76 -9.35 15.86
C SER A 349 15.73 -8.22 15.66
N ILE A 350 14.50 -8.42 16.13
CA ILE A 350 13.42 -7.44 15.98
C ILE A 350 13.37 -6.43 17.14
N VAL A 351 13.72 -6.84 18.35
CA VAL A 351 13.57 -5.99 19.55
C VAL A 351 14.94 -5.72 20.15
N THR A 352 15.59 -6.73 20.72
CA THR A 352 16.83 -6.56 21.52
C THR A 352 18.01 -5.97 20.74
N ASP A 353 18.18 -6.33 19.46
CA ASP A 353 19.27 -5.82 18.62
C ASP A 353 19.07 -4.34 18.23
N LEU A 354 17.95 -3.71 18.64
CA LEU A 354 17.81 -2.25 18.57
C LEU A 354 18.90 -1.57 19.42
N GLY A 355 19.23 -2.14 20.58
CA GLY A 355 20.28 -1.63 21.48
C GLY A 355 19.91 -0.32 22.18
N ASP A 356 18.64 0.08 22.11
CA ASP A 356 18.10 1.31 22.70
C ASP A 356 16.78 1.00 23.41
N PRO A 357 16.72 1.10 24.75
CA PRO A 357 15.52 0.84 25.53
C PRO A 357 14.30 1.69 25.09
N HIS A 358 14.52 2.91 24.61
CA HIS A 358 13.44 3.76 24.11
C HIS A 358 12.86 3.21 22.79
N GLN A 359 13.72 2.75 21.87
CA GLN A 359 13.27 2.12 20.62
C GLN A 359 12.58 0.78 20.88
N GLU A 360 13.13 -0.04 21.78
CA GLU A 360 12.54 -1.32 22.19
C GLU A 360 11.15 -1.15 22.78
N ALA A 361 11.01 -0.23 23.74
CA ALA A 361 9.74 0.09 24.36
C ALA A 361 8.73 0.60 23.32
N LEU A 362 9.17 1.42 22.37
CA LEU A 362 8.33 1.96 21.31
C LEU A 362 7.84 0.88 20.33
N VAL A 363 8.74 -0.01 19.90
CA VAL A 363 8.44 -1.13 19.00
C VAL A 363 7.47 -2.13 19.65
N THR A 364 7.44 -2.22 20.98
CA THR A 364 6.61 -3.18 21.73
C THR A 364 5.37 -2.55 22.40
N ARG A 365 5.10 -1.25 22.20
CA ARG A 365 3.91 -0.56 22.76
C ARG A 365 2.58 -1.22 22.42
N ASP A 366 1.56 -0.91 23.22
CA ASP A 366 0.19 -1.39 23.04
C ASP A 366 -0.34 -1.15 21.63
N VAL A 367 -0.65 -2.24 20.94
CA VAL A 367 -1.19 -2.26 19.57
C VAL A 367 -2.57 -1.62 19.44
N ARG A 368 -3.30 -1.43 20.54
CA ARG A 368 -4.67 -0.91 20.51
C ARG A 368 -4.74 0.61 20.33
N ARG A 369 -3.63 1.32 20.60
CA ARG A 369 -3.52 2.77 20.53
C ARG A 369 -2.88 3.22 19.22
N ASN A 370 -3.21 4.45 18.83
CA ASN A 370 -2.49 5.16 17.77
C ASN A 370 -1.23 5.80 18.35
N HIS A 371 -0.18 5.91 17.55
CA HIS A 371 1.12 6.41 18.01
C HIS A 371 1.68 7.46 17.06
N LEU A 372 2.16 8.56 17.64
CA LEU A 372 3.00 9.54 16.96
C LEU A 372 4.41 9.44 17.50
N VAL A 373 5.38 9.25 16.62
CA VAL A 373 6.80 9.19 16.96
C VAL A 373 7.49 10.43 16.41
N LEU A 374 7.87 11.33 17.31
CA LEU A 374 8.66 12.51 17.01
C LEU A 374 10.14 12.15 17.12
N ALA A 375 10.79 12.12 15.97
CA ALA A 375 12.07 11.49 15.83
C ALA A 375 13.05 12.50 15.21
N GLY A 376 14.02 12.96 16.00
CA GLY A 376 15.05 13.88 15.52
C GLY A 376 15.89 13.30 14.37
N PRO A 377 16.75 14.12 13.74
CA PRO A 377 17.65 13.67 12.69
C PRO A 377 18.54 12.55 13.20
N GLY A 378 18.60 11.45 12.43
CA GLY A 378 19.45 10.32 12.78
C GLY A 378 18.97 9.44 13.93
N SER A 379 17.77 9.66 14.47
CA SER A 379 17.23 8.89 15.59
C SER A 379 16.68 7.49 15.24
N GLY A 380 16.74 7.10 13.96
CA GLY A 380 16.28 5.79 13.52
C GLY A 380 14.78 5.69 13.20
N LYS A 381 14.13 6.78 12.75
CA LYS A 381 12.73 6.80 12.24
C LYS A 381 12.33 5.54 11.46
N THR A 382 13.04 5.30 10.37
CA THR A 382 12.85 4.19 9.44
C THR A 382 13.09 2.85 10.11
N ARG A 383 14.10 2.76 11.00
CA ARG A 383 14.42 1.55 11.78
C ARG A 383 13.23 1.16 12.66
N ILE A 384 12.69 2.09 13.43
CA ILE A 384 11.56 1.83 14.32
C ILE A 384 10.32 1.43 13.56
N LEU A 385 10.02 2.11 12.44
CA LEU A 385 8.87 1.77 11.61
C LEU A 385 8.98 0.32 11.10
N VAL A 386 10.14 -0.08 10.58
CA VAL A 386 10.40 -1.44 10.09
C VAL A 386 10.32 -2.48 11.21
N HIS A 387 10.97 -2.23 12.34
CA HIS A 387 10.97 -3.14 13.48
C HIS A 387 9.58 -3.26 14.10
N ARG A 388 8.77 -2.19 14.13
CA ARG A 388 7.38 -2.24 14.58
C ARG A 388 6.52 -3.10 13.66
N VAL A 389 6.68 -2.97 12.33
CA VAL A 389 5.99 -3.85 11.37
C VAL A 389 6.44 -5.31 11.55
N ALA A 390 7.75 -5.56 11.69
CA ALA A 390 8.28 -6.90 11.92
C ALA A 390 7.74 -7.52 13.23
N TRP A 391 7.65 -6.72 14.29
CA TRP A 391 7.07 -7.12 15.57
C TRP A 391 5.58 -7.44 15.45
N LEU A 392 4.80 -6.66 14.70
CA LEU A 392 3.40 -6.98 14.42
C LEU A 392 3.27 -8.35 13.71
N LEU A 393 4.14 -8.62 12.73
CA LEU A 393 4.12 -9.87 11.97
C LEU A 393 4.53 -11.09 12.81
N ARG A 394 5.67 -11.00 13.49
CA ARG A 394 6.30 -12.15 14.19
C ARG A 394 5.77 -12.33 15.60
N CYS A 395 5.62 -11.25 16.36
CA CYS A 395 5.23 -11.29 17.78
C CYS A 395 3.73 -11.14 17.99
N GLN A 396 3.04 -10.31 17.21
CA GLN A 396 1.58 -10.13 17.32
C GLN A 396 0.78 -10.97 16.32
N ARG A 397 1.47 -11.70 15.43
CA ARG A 397 0.86 -12.58 14.41
C ARG A 397 -0.17 -11.88 13.52
N VAL A 398 -0.01 -10.57 13.33
CA VAL A 398 -0.77 -9.78 12.37
C VAL A 398 -0.47 -10.31 10.98
N ARG A 399 -1.52 -10.51 10.17
CA ARG A 399 -1.36 -10.96 8.80
C ARG A 399 -0.75 -9.84 7.97
N ALA A 400 0.32 -10.13 7.24
CA ALA A 400 1.03 -9.14 6.42
C ALA A 400 0.13 -8.32 5.48
N GLY A 401 -0.90 -8.93 4.91
CA GLY A 401 -1.86 -8.23 4.04
C GLY A 401 -2.74 -7.19 4.75
N GLN A 402 -2.78 -7.18 6.08
CA GLN A 402 -3.52 -6.17 6.87
C GLN A 402 -2.68 -4.92 7.17
N ILE A 403 -1.42 -4.89 6.73
CA ILE A 403 -0.49 -3.79 7.01
C ILE A 403 -0.26 -2.97 5.73
N LEU A 404 -0.60 -1.69 5.83
CA LEU A 404 -0.29 -0.67 4.84
C LEU A 404 0.78 0.27 5.39
N VAL A 405 1.90 0.40 4.68
CA VAL A 405 2.96 1.38 4.97
C VAL A 405 2.99 2.40 3.84
N VAL A 406 2.78 3.65 4.22
CA VAL A 406 2.75 4.80 3.33
C VAL A 406 4.04 5.60 3.48
N CYS A 407 4.71 5.82 2.35
CA CYS A 407 5.99 6.53 2.28
C CYS A 407 5.83 7.81 1.46
N TYR A 408 6.62 8.84 1.78
CA TYR A 408 6.63 10.06 0.98
C TYR A 408 7.27 9.83 -0.41
N THR A 409 8.43 9.18 -0.45
CA THR A 409 9.16 8.88 -1.69
C THR A 409 9.18 7.39 -2.02
N ARG A 410 9.48 7.07 -3.28
CA ARG A 410 9.72 5.69 -3.72
C ARG A 410 11.01 5.11 -3.14
N ALA A 411 12.06 5.93 -3.03
CA ALA A 411 13.32 5.51 -2.46
C ALA A 411 13.10 4.98 -1.02
N ASN A 412 12.33 5.71 -0.20
CA ASN A 412 11.93 5.28 1.13
C ASN A 412 11.17 3.95 1.08
N ALA A 413 10.21 3.79 0.16
CA ALA A 413 9.45 2.54 0.03
C ALA A 413 10.32 1.33 -0.34
N LEU A 414 11.30 1.51 -1.24
CA LEU A 414 12.24 0.46 -1.63
C LEU A 414 13.19 0.09 -0.49
N GLU A 415 13.70 1.08 0.23
CA GLU A 415 14.53 0.90 1.40
C GLU A 415 13.79 0.17 2.52
N LEU A 416 12.57 0.61 2.86
CA LEU A 416 11.71 -0.02 3.86
C LEU A 416 11.42 -1.49 3.51
N ARG A 417 11.17 -1.81 2.23
CA ARG A 417 11.00 -3.19 1.78
C ARG A 417 12.25 -4.03 2.00
N ARG A 418 13.43 -3.52 1.62
CA ARG A 418 14.72 -4.21 1.81
C ARG A 418 14.99 -4.48 3.30
N ARG A 419 14.87 -3.44 4.14
CA ARG A 419 15.07 -3.55 5.60
C ARG A 419 14.06 -4.52 6.23
N LEU A 420 12.79 -4.48 5.82
CA LEU A 420 11.78 -5.41 6.34
C LEU A 420 12.07 -6.86 5.88
N HIS A 421 12.51 -7.05 4.63
CA HIS A 421 12.89 -8.37 4.14
C HIS A 421 14.05 -8.97 4.94
N ALA A 422 15.03 -8.17 5.34
CA ALA A 422 16.13 -8.63 6.19
C ALA A 422 15.64 -9.17 7.56
N LEU A 423 14.57 -8.60 8.14
CA LEU A 423 14.05 -9.02 9.44
C LEU A 423 13.05 -10.18 9.36
N VAL A 424 12.19 -10.23 8.35
CA VAL A 424 11.08 -11.19 8.28
C VAL A 424 11.06 -12.05 7.02
N GLY A 425 12.06 -11.94 6.15
CA GLY A 425 12.21 -12.75 4.95
C GLY A 425 11.03 -12.61 3.97
N ARG A 426 10.53 -13.73 3.46
CA ARG A 426 9.49 -13.79 2.42
C ARG A 426 8.16 -13.15 2.84
N ASP A 427 7.87 -13.05 4.15
CA ASP A 427 6.64 -12.42 4.64
C ASP A 427 6.61 -10.90 4.36
N ALA A 428 7.77 -10.26 4.22
CA ALA A 428 7.87 -8.84 3.86
C ALA A 428 7.20 -8.54 2.51
N ALA A 429 7.27 -9.47 1.56
CA ALA A 429 6.69 -9.29 0.22
C ALA A 429 5.14 -9.23 0.22
N ARG A 430 4.51 -9.62 1.34
CA ARG A 430 3.06 -9.60 1.53
C ARG A 430 2.57 -8.34 2.25
N VAL A 431 3.48 -7.50 2.76
CA VAL A 431 3.14 -6.20 3.34
C VAL A 431 2.99 -5.18 2.21
N THR A 432 1.93 -4.37 2.27
CA THR A 432 1.73 -3.33 1.26
C THR A 432 2.52 -2.09 1.65
N ILE A 433 3.68 -1.89 1.04
CA ILE A 433 4.48 -0.67 1.20
C ILE A 433 4.37 0.15 -0.09
N ARG A 434 3.85 1.38 -0.05
CA ARG A 434 3.62 2.22 -1.25
C ARG A 434 3.78 3.71 -0.94
N THR A 435 3.95 4.53 -1.98
CA THR A 435 3.75 5.98 -1.85
C THR A 435 2.25 6.32 -1.81
N LEU A 436 1.88 7.51 -1.35
CA LEU A 436 0.49 7.98 -1.35
C LEU A 436 -0.15 7.89 -2.74
N HIS A 437 0.55 8.40 -3.75
CA HIS A 437 0.15 8.26 -5.16
C HIS A 437 -0.04 6.79 -5.54
N GLY A 438 0.89 5.90 -5.15
CA GLY A 438 0.78 4.47 -5.42
C GLY A 438 -0.39 3.78 -4.70
N VAL A 439 -0.88 4.34 -3.59
CA VAL A 439 -2.12 3.92 -2.91
C VAL A 439 -3.33 4.45 -3.67
N ALA A 440 -3.38 5.74 -3.99
CA ALA A 440 -4.50 6.34 -4.74
C ALA A 440 -4.73 5.65 -6.10
N LEU A 441 -3.67 5.43 -6.87
CA LEU A 441 -3.73 4.67 -8.13
C LEU A 441 -4.26 3.24 -7.92
N SER A 442 -3.95 2.63 -6.77
CA SER A 442 -4.44 1.29 -6.45
C SER A 442 -5.92 1.24 -6.10
N LEU A 443 -6.48 2.36 -5.63
CA LEU A 443 -7.89 2.53 -5.27
C LEU A 443 -8.75 2.90 -6.49
N ILE A 444 -8.22 3.68 -7.42
CA ILE A 444 -8.96 4.15 -8.62
C ILE A 444 -8.99 3.09 -9.73
N GLY A 445 -7.88 2.39 -9.95
CA GLY A 445 -7.72 1.47 -11.09
C GLY A 445 -7.13 2.15 -12.34
N PRO A 446 -6.62 1.37 -13.30
CA PRO A 446 -5.80 1.86 -14.40
C PRO A 446 -6.56 2.46 -15.60
N GLN A 447 -7.86 2.21 -15.77
CA GLN A 447 -8.61 2.77 -16.91
C GLN A 447 -8.73 4.31 -16.86
N ALA A 448 -8.60 4.92 -15.68
CA ALA A 448 -8.57 6.38 -15.51
C ALA A 448 -7.18 7.00 -15.76
N LEU A 449 -6.17 6.22 -16.16
CA LEU A 449 -4.76 6.65 -16.20
C LEU A 449 -4.37 7.47 -17.43
N HIS A 450 -5.18 7.53 -18.50
CA HIS A 450 -4.73 8.18 -19.73
C HIS A 450 -4.72 9.72 -19.64
N GLU A 451 -5.53 10.32 -18.78
CA GLU A 451 -5.75 11.78 -18.77
C GLU A 451 -5.60 12.46 -17.39
N LEU A 452 -5.57 11.71 -16.29
CA LEU A 452 -5.57 12.31 -14.94
C LEU A 452 -4.16 12.61 -14.41
N ASP A 453 -3.99 13.83 -13.91
CA ASP A 453 -2.85 14.23 -13.08
C ASP A 453 -2.85 13.48 -11.74
N LEU A 454 -1.67 13.34 -11.14
CA LEU A 454 -1.45 12.63 -9.88
C LEU A 454 -2.26 13.23 -8.71
N ASP A 455 -2.44 14.54 -8.67
CA ASP A 455 -3.23 15.20 -7.61
C ASP A 455 -4.73 14.98 -7.81
N ALA A 456 -5.18 14.91 -9.06
CA ALA A 456 -6.55 14.50 -9.38
C ALA A 456 -6.82 13.07 -8.91
N CYS A 457 -5.84 12.16 -9.07
CA CYS A 457 -5.92 10.81 -8.53
C CYS A 457 -6.03 10.79 -6.99
N LEU A 458 -5.36 11.67 -6.26
CA LEU A 458 -5.50 11.70 -4.79
C LEU A 458 -6.93 12.11 -4.37
N ARG A 459 -7.52 13.12 -5.05
CA ARG A 459 -8.88 13.58 -4.78
C ARG A 459 -9.93 12.52 -5.09
N GLU A 460 -9.86 11.92 -6.27
CA GLU A 460 -10.79 10.88 -6.71
C GLU A 460 -10.73 9.64 -5.79
N ALA A 461 -9.53 9.19 -5.41
CA ALA A 461 -9.37 8.09 -4.45
C ALA A 461 -10.00 8.41 -3.08
N THR A 462 -9.89 9.67 -2.65
CA THR A 462 -10.49 10.13 -1.39
C THR A 462 -12.01 10.13 -1.46
N ALA A 463 -12.59 10.64 -2.56
CA ALA A 463 -14.03 10.67 -2.78
C ALA A 463 -14.64 9.25 -2.77
N ARG A 464 -13.98 8.28 -3.41
CA ARG A 464 -14.39 6.87 -3.39
C ARG A 464 -14.34 6.23 -2.01
N LEU A 465 -13.33 6.55 -1.20
CA LEU A 465 -13.23 6.02 0.17
C LEU A 465 -14.25 6.62 1.12
N ARG A 466 -14.67 7.86 0.86
CA ARG A 466 -15.77 8.53 1.58
C ARG A 466 -17.15 8.11 1.08
N GLY A 467 -17.22 7.48 -0.09
CA GLY A 467 -18.45 7.09 -0.74
C GLY A 467 -19.31 8.31 -1.12
N GLU A 468 -18.68 9.40 -1.56
CA GLU A 468 -19.38 10.64 -1.94
C GLU A 468 -20.40 10.44 -3.08
N SER A 469 -20.25 9.38 -3.88
CA SER A 469 -21.21 8.97 -4.92
C SER A 469 -22.29 8.00 -4.45
N VAL A 470 -22.25 7.55 -3.19
CA VAL A 470 -23.13 6.54 -2.61
C VAL A 470 -23.96 7.20 -1.52
N ALA A 471 -25.28 7.25 -1.66
CA ALA A 471 -26.14 7.93 -0.69
C ALA A 471 -26.44 7.14 0.60
N ASP A 472 -26.16 5.82 0.62
CA ASP A 472 -26.44 4.93 1.77
C ASP A 472 -25.17 4.69 2.62
N GLU A 473 -25.22 4.98 3.92
CA GLU A 473 -24.07 4.84 4.83
C GLU A 473 -23.57 3.40 4.96
N ALA A 474 -24.47 2.41 4.90
CA ALA A 474 -24.08 1.01 4.96
C ALA A 474 -23.31 0.60 3.70
N GLU A 475 -23.74 1.06 2.53
CA GLU A 475 -23.05 0.84 1.27
C GLU A 475 -21.73 1.63 1.17
N GLN A 476 -21.68 2.87 1.65
CA GLN A 476 -20.42 3.63 1.78
C GLN A 476 -19.39 2.83 2.60
N SER A 477 -19.82 2.27 3.74
CA SER A 477 -18.95 1.45 4.59
C SER A 477 -18.48 0.19 3.87
N ARG A 478 -19.35 -0.48 3.10
CA ARG A 478 -18.98 -1.70 2.35
C ARG A 478 -18.00 -1.39 1.21
N GLN A 479 -18.25 -0.33 0.46
CA GLN A 479 -17.36 0.14 -0.60
C GLN A 479 -15.96 0.43 -0.04
N ARG A 480 -15.89 1.16 1.08
CA ARG A 480 -14.62 1.44 1.75
C ARG A 480 -13.91 0.14 2.18
N ASP A 481 -14.60 -0.77 2.84
CA ASP A 481 -13.99 -2.03 3.32
C ASP A 481 -13.49 -2.90 2.16
N ALA A 482 -14.21 -2.91 1.03
CA ALA A 482 -13.79 -3.56 -0.21
C ALA A 482 -12.53 -2.90 -0.80
N LEU A 483 -12.48 -1.57 -0.83
CA LEU A 483 -11.34 -0.79 -1.32
C LEU A 483 -10.09 -0.95 -0.43
N LEU A 484 -10.28 -0.98 0.89
CA LEU A 484 -9.19 -1.16 1.87
C LEU A 484 -8.73 -2.60 2.02
N ARG A 485 -9.41 -3.58 1.42
CA ARG A 485 -8.92 -4.96 1.25
C ARG A 485 -8.47 -5.63 2.56
N GLY A 486 -9.13 -5.28 3.67
CA GLY A 486 -8.82 -5.81 5.00
C GLY A 486 -7.60 -5.19 5.70
N PHE A 487 -7.12 -4.02 5.27
CA PHE A 487 -6.13 -3.26 6.05
C PHE A 487 -6.68 -2.95 7.45
N GLY A 488 -5.86 -3.23 8.47
CA GLY A 488 -6.14 -2.90 9.87
C GLY A 488 -5.07 -1.98 10.48
N TRP A 489 -3.92 -1.85 9.82
CA TRP A 489 -2.77 -1.08 10.30
C TRP A 489 -2.28 -0.12 9.22
N LEU A 490 -2.17 1.14 9.57
CA LEU A 490 -1.63 2.20 8.73
C LEU A 490 -0.36 2.75 9.35
N PHE A 491 0.76 2.60 8.65
CA PHE A 491 2.04 3.20 8.99
C PHE A 491 2.31 4.36 8.06
N VAL A 492 2.75 5.49 8.61
CA VAL A 492 3.07 6.68 7.81
C VAL A 492 4.45 7.18 8.16
N ASP A 493 5.32 7.24 7.15
CA ASP A 493 6.66 7.82 7.23
C ASP A 493 6.65 9.30 6.83
N GLU A 494 7.55 10.09 7.41
CA GLU A 494 7.71 11.54 7.18
C GLU A 494 6.39 12.34 7.24
N TYR A 495 5.63 12.15 8.32
CA TYR A 495 4.30 12.75 8.50
C TYR A 495 4.28 14.29 8.44
N GLN A 496 5.43 14.95 8.68
CA GLN A 496 5.54 16.41 8.59
C GLN A 496 5.42 16.96 7.16
N ASP A 497 5.58 16.13 6.13
CA ASP A 497 5.64 16.56 4.72
C ASP A 497 4.31 16.38 3.98
N ILE A 498 3.24 16.12 4.72
CA ILE A 498 1.91 15.84 4.16
C ILE A 498 1.21 17.17 3.84
N ASP A 499 0.70 17.27 2.61
CA ASP A 499 -0.19 18.37 2.18
C ASP A 499 -1.67 18.06 2.49
N ALA A 500 -2.55 19.04 2.24
CA ALA A 500 -3.98 18.91 2.53
C ALA A 500 -4.68 17.76 1.76
N THR A 501 -4.31 17.54 0.50
CA THR A 501 -4.90 16.49 -0.35
C THR A 501 -4.44 15.11 0.13
N GLN A 502 -3.16 14.98 0.46
CA GLN A 502 -2.57 13.77 1.03
C GLN A 502 -3.15 13.44 2.41
N TYR A 503 -3.33 14.46 3.27
CA TYR A 503 -3.95 14.31 4.57
C TYR A 503 -5.40 13.82 4.44
N ALA A 504 -6.17 14.38 3.51
CA ALA A 504 -7.55 13.97 3.26
C ALA A 504 -7.66 12.48 2.90
N LEU A 505 -6.77 12.00 2.03
CA LEU A 505 -6.68 10.58 1.66
C LEU A 505 -6.31 9.70 2.86
N LEU A 506 -5.28 10.06 3.62
CA LEU A 506 -4.86 9.31 4.81
C LEU A 506 -5.95 9.23 5.86
N SER A 507 -6.66 10.35 6.09
CA SER A 507 -7.80 10.43 7.01
C SER A 507 -8.96 9.52 6.57
N ALA A 508 -9.24 9.46 5.27
CA ALA A 508 -10.25 8.57 4.69
C ALA A 508 -9.85 7.09 4.83
N ILE A 509 -8.59 6.75 4.56
CA ILE A 509 -8.03 5.40 4.76
C ILE A 509 -8.14 5.01 6.23
N ALA A 510 -7.73 5.89 7.16
CA ALA A 510 -7.78 5.64 8.59
C ALA A 510 -9.22 5.46 9.13
N GLY A 511 -10.22 6.00 8.42
CA GLY A 511 -11.62 5.95 8.82
C GLY A 511 -11.99 6.98 9.89
N ARG A 512 -11.32 8.15 9.88
CA ARG A 512 -11.50 9.19 10.92
C ARG A 512 -12.94 9.68 11.05
N ALA A 513 -13.64 9.85 9.92
CA ALA A 513 -15.00 10.37 9.86
C ALA A 513 -16.10 9.36 10.28
N MET A 514 -15.74 8.09 10.53
CA MET A 514 -16.75 7.05 10.79
C MET A 514 -17.18 6.96 12.26
N GLN A 515 -18.44 6.59 12.48
CA GLN A 515 -18.98 6.25 13.79
C GLN A 515 -18.61 4.82 14.20
N GLY A 516 -18.07 4.64 15.42
CA GLY A 516 -17.67 3.33 15.97
C GLY A 516 -16.17 2.99 15.85
N ASP A 517 -15.60 2.38 16.89
CA ASP A 517 -14.14 2.14 17.04
C ASP A 517 -13.64 0.88 16.29
N GLN A 518 -14.52 -0.09 16.00
CA GLN A 518 -14.11 -1.40 15.46
C GLN A 518 -13.65 -1.37 13.98
N ARG A 519 -13.92 -0.29 13.24
CA ARG A 519 -13.62 -0.18 11.79
C ARG A 519 -12.51 0.82 11.45
N ARG A 520 -11.90 1.45 12.47
CA ARG A 520 -10.80 2.40 12.32
C ARG A 520 -9.47 1.66 12.25
N LEU A 521 -8.62 2.03 11.29
CA LEU A 521 -7.27 1.48 11.20
C LEU A 521 -6.44 2.03 12.36
N LYS A 522 -5.54 1.20 12.88
CA LYS A 522 -4.56 1.64 13.87
C LYS A 522 -3.42 2.35 13.17
N VAL A 523 -3.17 3.60 13.56
CA VAL A 523 -2.23 4.51 12.89
C VAL A 523 -0.94 4.62 13.70
N PHE A 524 0.18 4.39 13.04
CA PHE A 524 1.52 4.61 13.56
C PHE A 524 2.25 5.57 12.64
N ALA A 525 2.41 6.82 13.07
CA ALA A 525 3.05 7.87 12.28
C ALA A 525 4.42 8.22 12.87
N VAL A 526 5.39 8.46 11.98
CA VAL A 526 6.74 8.92 12.35
C VAL A 526 7.00 10.25 11.63
N GLY A 527 7.58 11.23 12.33
CA GLY A 527 7.89 12.52 11.74
C GLY A 527 8.83 13.39 12.57
N ASP A 528 9.23 14.52 12.01
CA ASP A 528 10.02 15.57 12.65
C ASP A 528 9.54 16.94 12.18
N ASP A 529 8.88 17.70 13.05
CA ASP A 529 8.36 19.04 12.76
C ASP A 529 9.46 20.06 12.44
N ASP A 530 10.68 19.85 12.95
CA ASP A 530 11.83 20.69 12.63
C ASP A 530 12.35 20.47 11.20
N GLN A 531 11.92 19.40 10.52
CA GLN A 531 12.29 19.08 9.14
C GLN A 531 11.22 19.44 8.11
N ALA A 532 10.16 20.15 8.50
CA ALA A 532 9.12 20.59 7.58
C ALA A 532 9.60 21.79 6.72
N ILE A 533 10.00 21.50 5.48
CA ILE A 533 10.66 22.46 4.55
C ILE A 533 9.95 22.60 3.19
N PHE A 534 8.76 22.01 3.06
CA PHE A 534 7.96 22.02 1.83
C PHE A 534 6.67 22.84 1.99
N GLY A 535 6.69 23.88 2.84
CA GLY A 535 5.53 24.74 3.08
C GLY A 535 5.05 25.45 1.80
N TRP A 536 6.00 25.83 0.94
CA TRP A 536 5.74 26.40 -0.38
C TRP A 536 5.05 25.44 -1.36
N ASP A 537 5.12 24.13 -1.12
CA ASP A 537 4.47 23.07 -1.93
C ASP A 537 3.14 22.62 -1.31
N GLY A 538 2.61 23.37 -0.34
CA GLY A 538 1.33 23.11 0.32
C GLY A 538 1.38 22.15 1.52
N ALA A 539 2.56 21.65 1.92
CA ALA A 539 2.72 20.86 3.14
C ALA A 539 2.50 21.72 4.39
N SER A 540 1.72 21.23 5.36
CA SER A 540 1.46 21.97 6.60
C SER A 540 1.93 21.20 7.84
N THR A 541 2.66 21.90 8.71
CA THR A 541 2.99 21.38 10.05
C THR A 541 1.77 21.25 10.96
N ASP A 542 0.63 21.83 10.59
CA ASP A 542 -0.57 21.79 11.41
C ASP A 542 -1.10 20.37 11.55
N PHE A 543 -0.95 19.53 10.52
CA PHE A 543 -1.39 18.13 10.56
C PHE A 543 -0.60 17.28 11.55
N ILE A 544 0.72 17.46 11.62
CA ILE A 544 1.53 16.73 12.62
C ILE A 544 1.26 17.26 14.04
N ARG A 545 0.96 18.56 14.18
CA ARG A 545 0.57 19.17 15.46
C ARG A 545 -0.80 18.70 15.95
N SER A 546 -1.77 18.54 15.04
CA SER A 546 -3.13 18.07 15.35
C SER A 546 -3.25 16.55 15.47
N PHE A 547 -2.19 15.79 15.18
CA PHE A 547 -2.25 14.33 15.11
C PHE A 547 -2.71 13.68 16.42
N GLU A 548 -2.25 14.18 17.57
CA GLU A 548 -2.66 13.68 18.89
C GLU A 548 -4.18 13.80 19.08
N SER A 549 -4.76 14.95 18.71
CA SER A 549 -6.21 15.17 18.77
C SER A 549 -6.96 14.37 17.69
N ASP A 550 -6.44 14.33 16.47
CA ASP A 550 -7.12 13.73 15.32
C ASP A 550 -7.28 12.23 15.44
N TYR A 551 -6.25 11.57 15.99
CA TYR A 551 -6.19 10.12 16.10
C TYR A 551 -6.24 9.62 17.55
N ARG A 552 -6.39 10.51 18.55
CA ARG A 552 -6.27 10.17 19.98
C ARG A 552 -4.98 9.38 20.25
N ALA A 553 -3.89 9.85 19.63
CA ALA A 553 -2.63 9.14 19.60
C ALA A 553 -1.77 9.45 20.82
N ALA A 554 -0.97 8.48 21.26
CA ALA A 554 0.08 8.71 22.23
C ALA A 554 1.34 9.20 21.51
N ARG A 555 1.86 10.36 21.92
CA ARG A 555 3.11 10.95 21.43
C ARG A 555 4.32 10.37 22.16
N HIS A 556 5.38 10.10 21.40
CA HIS A 556 6.67 9.62 21.87
C HIS A 556 7.78 10.43 21.20
N VAL A 557 8.84 10.76 21.93
CA VAL A 557 10.01 11.47 21.40
C VAL A 557 11.23 10.54 21.46
N LEU A 558 12.04 10.53 20.41
CA LEU A 558 13.33 9.83 20.39
C LEU A 558 14.46 10.83 20.64
N PRO A 559 15.14 10.76 21.80
CA PRO A 559 16.15 11.75 22.16
C PRO A 559 17.51 11.47 21.51
N VAL A 560 17.83 10.22 21.20
CA VAL A 560 19.18 9.83 20.74
C VAL A 560 19.32 9.93 19.23
N SER A 561 20.39 10.57 18.75
CA SER A 561 20.84 10.59 17.36
C SER A 561 22.03 9.65 17.16
N TYR A 562 21.90 8.72 16.22
CA TYR A 562 22.93 7.77 15.81
C TYR A 562 23.70 8.24 14.56
N ARG A 563 23.36 9.44 14.04
CA ARG A 563 23.86 9.93 12.75
C ARG A 563 24.90 11.02 12.88
N ASN A 564 24.62 12.04 13.68
CA ASN A 564 25.34 13.31 13.62
C ASN A 564 26.45 13.40 14.67
N PRO A 565 27.56 14.10 14.36
CA PRO A 565 28.53 14.49 15.38
C PRO A 565 27.92 15.41 16.44
N ALA A 566 28.44 15.38 17.68
CA ALA A 566 27.91 16.17 18.79
C ALA A 566 27.88 17.68 18.50
N ALA A 567 28.96 18.23 17.94
CA ALA A 567 29.03 19.66 17.61
C ALA A 567 28.00 20.07 16.55
N VAL A 568 27.79 19.23 15.52
CA VAL A 568 26.82 19.50 14.44
C VAL A 568 25.40 19.45 14.98
N LEU A 569 25.09 18.46 15.83
CA LEU A 569 23.77 18.33 16.44
C LEU A 569 23.47 19.50 17.39
N ASP A 570 24.43 19.92 18.22
CA ASP A 570 24.24 21.08 19.12
C ASP A 570 24.04 22.38 18.32
N LEU A 571 24.87 22.63 17.30
CA LEU A 571 24.70 23.80 16.42
C LEU A 571 23.31 23.81 15.76
N ALA A 572 22.87 22.67 15.22
CA ALA A 572 21.57 22.54 14.59
C ALA A 572 20.42 22.77 15.58
N GLN A 573 20.52 22.25 16.80
CA GLN A 573 19.52 22.46 17.85
C GLN A 573 19.41 23.93 18.26
N ARG A 574 20.54 24.64 18.42
CA ARG A 574 20.56 26.08 18.73
C ARG A 574 19.85 26.91 17.66
N LEU A 575 20.04 26.56 16.38
CA LEU A 575 19.42 27.26 15.26
C LEU A 575 17.89 27.21 15.30
N VAL A 576 17.32 26.02 15.59
CA VAL A 576 15.86 25.81 15.60
C VAL A 576 15.21 26.11 16.95
N ARG A 577 15.98 26.23 18.05
CA ARG A 577 15.45 26.52 19.38
C ARG A 577 14.45 27.68 19.44
N PRO A 578 14.63 28.80 18.71
CA PRO A 578 13.69 29.92 18.75
C PRO A 578 12.39 29.72 17.96
N LEU A 579 12.25 28.62 17.19
CA LEU A 579 11.07 28.43 16.34
C LEU A 579 9.80 28.25 17.20
N PRO A 580 8.68 28.90 16.82
CA PRO A 580 7.44 28.82 17.57
C PRO A 580 6.78 27.44 17.47
N GLY A 581 6.23 26.99 18.61
CA GLY A 581 5.38 25.81 18.70
C GLY A 581 6.06 24.47 18.39
N ARG A 582 7.38 24.34 18.50
CA ARG A 582 8.07 23.06 18.29
C ARG A 582 7.48 21.96 19.16
N LEU A 583 7.20 20.80 18.57
CA LEU A 583 6.65 19.64 19.29
C LEU A 583 7.67 18.97 20.21
N LYS A 584 8.96 19.26 20.00
CA LYS A 584 10.11 18.76 20.79
C LYS A 584 10.82 19.89 21.56
N ALA A 585 10.12 20.97 21.91
CA ALA A 585 10.72 22.11 22.61
C ALA A 585 11.36 21.72 23.96
N ASP A 586 10.74 20.77 24.67
CA ASP A 586 11.16 20.33 26.01
C ASP A 586 12.17 19.17 25.99
N THR A 587 12.71 18.80 24.82
CA THR A 587 13.64 17.67 24.67
C THR A 587 14.94 18.12 24.03
N VAL A 588 16.05 17.82 24.72
CA VAL A 588 17.39 17.96 24.16
C VAL A 588 17.75 16.66 23.44
N LEU A 589 18.15 16.77 22.18
CA LEU A 589 18.65 15.65 21.40
C LEU A 589 20.10 15.37 21.81
N GLU A 590 20.39 14.11 22.08
CA GLU A 590 21.69 13.63 22.49
C GLU A 590 22.34 12.81 21.38
N VAL A 591 23.66 12.84 21.29
CA VAL A 591 24.40 11.93 20.42
C VAL A 591 24.65 10.62 21.16
N ASP A 592 24.44 9.52 20.44
CA ASP A 592 24.71 8.16 20.89
C ASP A 592 26.09 8.05 21.59
N PRO A 593 26.19 7.36 22.74
CA PRO A 593 27.45 7.25 23.47
C PRO A 593 28.60 6.67 22.64
N ALA A 594 28.35 5.69 21.75
CA ALA A 594 29.40 5.09 20.93
C ALA A 594 29.95 6.08 19.89
N ARG A 595 29.12 7.01 19.42
CA ARG A 595 29.54 8.12 18.54
C ARG A 595 30.48 9.12 19.22
N ARG A 596 30.42 9.26 20.56
CA ARG A 596 31.32 10.19 21.28
C ARG A 596 32.77 9.72 21.24
N THR A 597 32.98 8.42 21.10
CA THR A 597 34.31 7.80 20.99
C THR A 597 34.81 7.68 19.55
N GLU A 598 33.96 7.89 18.55
CA GLU A 598 34.39 7.86 17.15
C GLU A 598 35.22 9.11 16.80
N PRO A 599 36.36 8.96 16.09
CA PRO A 599 37.07 10.11 15.56
C PRO A 599 36.15 10.86 14.58
N PRO A 600 35.94 12.18 14.75
CA PRO A 600 34.90 12.91 14.01
C PRO A 600 35.04 12.89 12.47
N ALA A 601 36.24 12.61 11.95
CA ALA A 601 36.51 12.50 10.51
C ALA A 601 36.57 11.05 9.99
N GLY A 602 36.32 10.06 10.86
CA GLY A 602 36.59 8.65 10.56
C GLY A 602 38.08 8.40 10.27
N PRO A 603 38.44 7.53 9.30
CA PRO A 603 39.83 7.18 9.00
C PRO A 603 40.65 8.37 8.45
N TRP A 604 40.00 9.47 8.07
CA TRP A 604 40.63 10.65 7.46
C TRP A 604 41.14 11.67 8.47
N ALA A 605 40.93 11.44 9.77
CA ALA A 605 41.24 12.39 10.84
C ALA A 605 42.73 12.75 10.95
N GLU A 606 43.62 11.84 10.56
CA GLU A 606 45.07 12.05 10.60
C GLU A 606 45.53 13.01 9.51
N HIS A 607 45.02 12.84 8.29
CA HIS A 607 45.37 13.64 7.11
C HIS A 607 44.62 14.97 7.05
N HIS A 608 43.47 15.07 7.72
CA HIS A 608 42.64 16.30 7.75
C HIS A 608 42.28 16.73 9.18
N PRO A 609 43.16 17.48 9.86
CA PRO A 609 42.90 18.00 11.20
C PRO A 609 41.65 18.89 11.28
N GLU A 610 41.31 19.60 10.20
CA GLU A 610 40.11 20.44 10.09
C GLU A 610 38.79 19.64 10.19
N LEU A 611 38.85 18.32 10.06
CA LEU A 611 37.69 17.43 10.15
C LEU A 611 37.49 16.86 11.56
N ARG A 612 38.38 17.14 12.53
CA ARG A 612 38.33 16.61 13.92
C ARG A 612 37.29 17.31 14.80
N GLY A 613 36.01 17.21 14.43
CA GLY A 613 34.88 17.58 15.28
C GLY A 613 34.66 19.09 15.39
N GLN A 614 35.43 19.85 14.62
CA GLN A 614 35.30 21.29 14.46
C GLN A 614 34.35 21.58 13.31
N ILE A 615 33.61 22.67 13.44
CA ILE A 615 32.79 23.22 12.35
C ILE A 615 33.59 24.37 11.77
N VAL A 616 34.08 24.22 10.55
CA VAL A 616 34.91 25.26 9.92
C VAL A 616 34.04 26.12 9.02
N TRP A 617 34.06 27.43 9.27
CA TRP A 617 33.41 28.43 8.46
C TRP A 617 34.46 29.27 7.74
N HIS A 618 34.57 29.08 6.44
CA HIS A 618 35.42 29.82 5.52
C HIS A 618 34.72 31.09 5.01
N VAL A 619 35.37 32.23 5.19
CA VAL A 619 34.89 33.55 4.74
C VAL A 619 35.80 34.01 3.61
N ALA A 620 35.23 34.18 2.41
CA ALA A 620 35.92 34.70 1.24
C ALA A 620 35.52 36.15 0.94
N GLY A 621 36.29 36.83 0.09
CA GLY A 621 35.99 38.21 -0.34
C GLY A 621 34.69 38.33 -1.13
N SER A 622 34.24 37.25 -1.78
CA SER A 622 32.99 37.19 -2.52
C SER A 622 32.39 35.77 -2.55
N VAL A 623 31.11 35.66 -2.88
CA VAL A 623 30.43 34.34 -3.03
C VAL A 623 31.03 33.49 -4.16
N PRO A 624 31.43 34.02 -5.34
CA PRO A 624 32.15 33.23 -6.35
C PRO A 624 33.49 32.70 -5.84
N GLU A 625 34.25 33.49 -5.09
CA GLU A 625 35.49 33.02 -4.45
C GLU A 625 35.21 31.94 -3.41
N ALA A 626 34.15 32.08 -2.62
CA ALA A 626 33.71 31.06 -1.67
C ALA A 626 33.38 29.73 -2.38
N ALA A 627 32.70 29.78 -3.53
CA ALA A 627 32.39 28.59 -4.34
C ALA A 627 33.65 27.93 -4.91
N ARG A 628 34.62 28.71 -5.41
CA ARG A 628 35.91 28.19 -5.89
C ARG A 628 36.73 27.56 -4.76
N ALA A 629 36.79 28.22 -3.61
CA ALA A 629 37.48 27.70 -2.42
C ALA A 629 36.84 26.40 -1.92
N LEU A 630 35.51 26.32 -1.93
CA LEU A 630 34.78 25.10 -1.60
C LEU A 630 35.19 23.96 -2.54
N MET A 631 35.17 24.18 -3.87
CA MET A 631 35.52 23.13 -4.83
C MET A 631 37.01 22.74 -4.77
N ALA A 632 37.90 23.67 -4.41
CA ALA A 632 39.30 23.34 -4.15
C ALA A 632 39.46 22.38 -2.94
N VAL A 633 38.68 22.58 -1.88
CA VAL A 633 38.63 21.64 -0.73
C VAL A 633 38.11 20.27 -1.17
N VAL A 634 37.02 20.25 -1.96
CA VAL A 634 36.48 19.00 -2.49
C VAL A 634 37.50 18.27 -3.37
N ARG A 635 38.20 19.00 -4.25
CA ARG A 635 39.23 18.42 -5.11
C ARG A 635 40.35 17.78 -4.30
N ARG A 636 40.86 18.50 -3.30
CA ARG A 636 41.88 17.96 -2.37
C ARG A 636 41.39 16.66 -1.72
N TRP A 637 40.17 16.63 -1.21
CA TRP A 637 39.59 15.42 -0.61
C TRP A 637 39.46 14.24 -1.57
N LEU A 638 39.11 14.50 -2.83
CA LEU A 638 39.09 13.45 -3.85
C LEU A 638 40.49 12.93 -4.16
N ASP A 639 41.48 13.81 -4.26
CA ASP A 639 42.88 13.46 -4.49
C ASP A 639 43.46 12.65 -3.30
N ASP A 640 43.02 12.95 -2.08
CA ASP A 640 43.36 12.21 -0.85
C ASP A 640 42.56 10.89 -0.67
N GLY A 641 41.69 10.56 -1.63
CA GLY A 641 41.00 9.26 -1.70
C GLY A 641 39.62 9.20 -1.02
N ILE A 642 39.05 10.33 -0.60
CA ILE A 642 37.67 10.35 -0.06
C ILE A 642 36.68 10.03 -1.19
N PRO A 643 35.78 9.03 -1.03
CA PRO A 643 34.84 8.66 -2.08
C PRO A 643 33.91 9.82 -2.46
N ALA A 644 33.84 10.16 -3.75
CA ALA A 644 32.99 11.25 -4.24
C ALA A 644 31.52 11.16 -3.79
N PRO A 645 30.85 9.98 -3.80
CA PRO A 645 29.46 9.87 -3.33
C PRO A 645 29.25 10.16 -1.84
N ALA A 646 30.33 10.16 -1.04
CA ALA A 646 30.28 10.46 0.39
C ALA A 646 30.26 11.98 0.67
N ILE A 647 30.51 12.80 -0.35
CA ILE A 647 30.62 14.27 -0.26
C ILE A 647 29.35 14.90 -0.85
N GLY A 648 28.70 15.77 -0.08
CA GLY A 648 27.61 16.61 -0.57
C GLY A 648 27.91 18.10 -0.45
N VAL A 649 27.65 18.81 -1.54
CA VAL A 649 27.84 20.25 -1.69
C VAL A 649 26.48 20.89 -1.91
N LEU A 650 26.08 21.78 -1.00
CA LEU A 650 24.73 22.31 -0.94
C LEU A 650 24.71 23.83 -0.99
N ALA A 651 23.73 24.39 -1.71
CA ALA A 651 23.40 25.82 -1.68
C ALA A 651 21.90 26.05 -1.56
N ARG A 652 21.47 27.26 -1.21
CA ARG A 652 20.02 27.57 -1.10
C ARG A 652 19.36 27.62 -2.48
N THR A 653 19.91 28.39 -3.41
CA THR A 653 19.29 28.66 -4.71
C THR A 653 20.02 27.98 -5.87
N ARG A 654 19.26 27.67 -6.92
CA ARG A 654 19.83 27.16 -8.19
C ARG A 654 20.65 28.23 -8.91
N ARG A 655 20.11 29.45 -9.00
CA ARG A 655 20.64 30.55 -9.81
C ARG A 655 21.91 31.16 -9.22
N GLU A 656 21.92 31.49 -7.93
CA GLU A 656 23.07 32.17 -7.31
C GLU A 656 24.07 31.17 -6.72
N GLY A 657 23.60 30.11 -6.09
CA GLY A 657 24.45 29.13 -5.43
C GLY A 657 24.93 28.01 -6.34
N LEU A 658 24.02 27.14 -6.77
CA LEU A 658 24.38 25.91 -7.51
C LEU A 658 25.06 26.18 -8.84
N HIS A 659 24.64 27.22 -9.56
CA HIS A 659 25.30 27.62 -10.81
C HIS A 659 26.79 27.90 -10.60
N ARG A 660 27.13 28.68 -9.57
CA ARG A 660 28.51 29.03 -9.24
C ARG A 660 29.32 27.82 -8.78
N LEU A 661 28.71 26.94 -8.00
CA LEU A 661 29.33 25.68 -7.60
C LEU A 661 29.58 24.76 -8.79
N ARG A 662 28.65 24.70 -9.74
CA ARG A 662 28.82 23.92 -10.96
C ARG A 662 29.97 24.44 -11.82
N LEU A 663 30.02 25.75 -12.06
CA LEU A 663 31.14 26.38 -12.79
C LEU A 663 32.47 26.09 -12.09
N ALA A 664 32.53 26.23 -10.77
CA ALA A 664 33.73 25.93 -10.00
C ALA A 664 34.12 24.43 -10.05
N ALA A 665 33.14 23.52 -10.07
CA ALA A 665 33.38 22.09 -10.18
C ALA A 665 33.94 21.72 -11.57
N GLU A 666 33.34 22.26 -12.64
CA GLU A 666 33.80 22.03 -14.02
C GLU A 666 35.21 22.59 -14.22
N ALA A 667 35.48 23.81 -13.75
CA ALA A 667 36.80 24.43 -13.83
C ALA A 667 37.87 23.68 -13.01
N GLY A 668 37.49 23.15 -11.83
CA GLY A 668 38.36 22.37 -10.96
C GLY A 668 38.48 20.89 -11.33
N GLY A 669 37.81 20.44 -12.40
CA GLY A 669 37.79 19.02 -12.79
C GLY A 669 37.21 18.10 -11.71
N VAL A 670 36.23 18.57 -10.94
CA VAL A 670 35.55 17.81 -9.89
C VAL A 670 34.34 17.08 -10.50
N PRO A 671 34.27 15.75 -10.45
CA PRO A 671 33.10 15.00 -10.93
C PRO A 671 31.91 15.24 -9.98
N PHE A 672 30.72 15.50 -10.51
CA PHE A 672 29.53 15.76 -9.72
C PHE A 672 28.26 15.13 -10.29
N SER A 673 27.32 14.87 -9.40
CA SER A 673 25.93 14.53 -9.71
C SER A 673 25.01 15.70 -9.36
N TRP A 674 24.02 16.02 -10.19
CA TRP A 674 23.16 17.20 -10.02
C TRP A 674 21.71 16.96 -10.43
N ALA A 675 20.76 17.64 -9.77
CA ALA A 675 19.33 17.48 -10.04
C ALA A 675 18.81 18.40 -11.17
N LEU A 676 18.05 17.84 -12.11
CA LEU A 676 17.42 18.58 -13.21
C LEU A 676 16.43 19.66 -12.71
N PRO A 677 16.21 20.76 -13.47
CA PRO A 677 15.23 21.81 -13.16
C PRO A 677 13.77 21.33 -13.12
N SER A 678 12.93 21.95 -12.29
CA SER A 678 11.55 21.51 -12.00
C SER A 678 10.53 21.63 -13.14
N GLY A 679 10.94 21.99 -14.36
CA GLY A 679 10.10 21.97 -15.58
C GLY A 679 10.67 21.11 -16.72
N ALA A 680 11.86 20.54 -16.51
CA ALA A 680 12.53 19.68 -17.48
C ALA A 680 11.91 18.29 -17.43
N ALA A 681 10.71 18.06 -17.99
CA ALA A 681 10.03 16.77 -17.95
C ALA A 681 10.38 15.84 -19.13
N VAL A 682 11.50 15.12 -19.07
CA VAL A 682 11.79 13.90 -19.83
C VAL A 682 10.66 12.88 -19.63
N PRO A 683 9.97 12.47 -20.70
CA PRO A 683 8.93 11.46 -20.62
C PRO A 683 9.57 10.08 -20.44
N VAL A 684 9.89 9.68 -19.20
CA VAL A 684 10.61 8.41 -18.92
C VAL A 684 9.98 7.20 -19.62
N GLY A 685 8.65 7.14 -19.72
CA GLY A 685 7.95 6.04 -20.40
C GLY A 685 8.12 6.00 -21.92
N ARG A 686 8.67 7.04 -22.55
CA ARG A 686 9.00 7.09 -23.99
C ARG A 686 10.49 6.97 -24.25
N ILE A 687 11.32 6.91 -23.21
CA ILE A 687 12.75 6.75 -23.40
C ILE A 687 13.03 5.41 -24.08
N ARG A 688 13.91 5.40 -25.08
CA ARG A 688 14.25 4.22 -25.90
C ARG A 688 14.51 2.97 -25.07
N GLU A 689 15.31 3.08 -24.00
CA GLU A 689 15.62 1.97 -23.09
C GLU A 689 14.37 1.41 -22.39
N VAL A 690 13.41 2.27 -22.03
CA VAL A 690 12.16 1.87 -21.37
C VAL A 690 11.18 1.26 -22.37
N VAL A 691 11.10 1.84 -23.58
CA VAL A 691 10.30 1.32 -24.68
C VAL A 691 10.81 -0.06 -25.10
N ALA A 692 12.11 -0.27 -25.20
CA ALA A 692 12.69 -1.58 -25.50
C ALA A 692 12.26 -2.69 -24.52
N ILE A 693 12.19 -2.38 -23.22
CA ILE A 693 11.67 -3.32 -22.22
C ILE A 693 10.15 -3.50 -22.33
N HIS A 694 9.43 -2.46 -22.74
CA HIS A 694 8.00 -2.56 -23.00
C HIS A 694 7.70 -3.49 -24.19
N ASP A 695 8.39 -3.28 -25.31
CA ASP A 695 8.24 -4.06 -26.54
C ASP A 695 8.64 -5.52 -26.32
N LEU A 696 9.68 -5.76 -25.51
CA LEU A 696 10.05 -7.10 -25.07
C LEU A 696 8.89 -7.79 -24.34
N LEU A 697 8.23 -7.10 -23.41
CA LEU A 697 7.11 -7.67 -22.64
C LEU A 697 5.90 -8.01 -23.52
N ASP A 698 5.68 -7.25 -24.61
CA ASP A 698 4.59 -7.49 -25.55
C ASP A 698 4.83 -8.75 -26.41
N GLY A 699 6.11 -9.06 -26.70
CA GLY A 699 6.52 -10.25 -27.45
C GLY A 699 6.69 -11.54 -26.62
N GLU A 700 6.62 -11.46 -25.29
CA GLU A 700 6.90 -12.59 -24.38
C GLU A 700 5.65 -13.39 -23.98
N ALA A 701 5.87 -14.62 -23.51
CA ALA A 701 4.84 -15.47 -22.94
C ALA A 701 4.23 -14.86 -21.67
N ASP A 702 3.05 -15.34 -21.26
CA ASP A 702 2.33 -14.74 -20.12
C ASP A 702 3.14 -14.67 -18.83
N LEU A 703 4.04 -15.61 -18.55
CA LEU A 703 4.91 -15.59 -17.37
C LEU A 703 6.38 -15.27 -17.72
N VAL A 704 6.82 -14.07 -17.36
CA VAL A 704 8.18 -13.57 -17.61
C VAL A 704 9.00 -13.61 -16.31
N SER A 705 10.22 -14.15 -16.37
CA SER A 705 11.15 -14.15 -15.24
C SER A 705 11.88 -12.82 -15.12
N ALA A 706 12.22 -12.43 -13.89
CA ALA A 706 13.02 -11.25 -13.63
C ALA A 706 14.41 -11.35 -14.30
N THR A 707 15.01 -12.55 -14.33
CA THR A 707 16.30 -12.79 -15.00
C THR A 707 16.24 -12.46 -16.49
N ARG A 708 15.14 -12.81 -17.18
CA ARG A 708 14.96 -12.47 -18.61
C ARG A 708 14.99 -10.95 -18.85
N LEU A 709 14.39 -10.19 -17.94
CA LEU A 709 14.41 -8.72 -17.97
C LEU A 709 15.77 -8.15 -17.56
N GLU A 710 16.49 -8.82 -16.65
CA GLU A 710 17.83 -8.42 -16.22
C GLU A 710 18.82 -8.51 -17.39
N ASP A 711 18.80 -9.62 -18.11
CA ASP A 711 19.61 -9.83 -19.32
C ASP A 711 19.31 -8.76 -20.37
N ALA A 712 18.02 -8.51 -20.63
CA ALA A 712 17.59 -7.47 -21.58
C ALA A 712 18.03 -6.06 -21.16
N ILE A 713 18.03 -5.75 -19.86
CA ILE A 713 18.51 -4.46 -19.36
C ILE A 713 20.03 -4.35 -19.50
N ALA A 714 20.77 -5.45 -19.31
CA ALA A 714 22.21 -5.48 -19.50
C ALA A 714 22.60 -5.23 -20.97
N ASP A 715 21.82 -5.77 -21.92
CA ASP A 715 22.01 -5.56 -23.37
C ASP A 715 21.83 -4.09 -23.81
N LEU A 716 21.08 -3.30 -23.06
CA LEU A 716 20.92 -1.86 -23.31
C LEU A 716 22.19 -1.04 -23.00
N GLY A 717 23.20 -1.65 -22.37
CA GLY A 717 24.49 -1.05 -22.07
C GLY A 717 24.55 -0.21 -20.80
N THR A 718 25.63 0.58 -20.64
CA THR A 718 25.90 1.36 -19.42
C THR A 718 25.45 2.81 -19.58
N GLY A 719 24.28 3.14 -19.03
CA GLY A 719 23.74 4.50 -19.03
C GLY A 719 22.84 4.79 -17.82
N PRO A 720 22.49 6.06 -17.58
CA PRO A 720 21.64 6.43 -16.45
C PRO A 720 20.26 5.74 -16.50
N TRP A 721 19.69 5.56 -17.69
CA TRP A 721 18.37 4.93 -17.88
C TRP A 721 18.40 3.40 -17.70
N ALA A 722 19.44 2.73 -18.22
CA ALA A 722 19.65 1.30 -17.98
C ALA A 722 19.83 1.01 -16.48
N ARG A 723 20.57 1.85 -15.75
CA ARG A 723 20.69 1.74 -14.29
C ARG A 723 19.39 2.00 -13.55
N ALA A 724 18.59 2.96 -14.01
CA ALA A 724 17.28 3.23 -13.43
C ALA A 724 16.32 2.03 -13.61
N LEU A 725 16.36 1.37 -14.78
CA LEU A 725 15.65 0.11 -15.05
C LEU A 725 16.19 -1.05 -14.20
N ALA A 726 17.50 -1.18 -14.03
CA ALA A 726 18.07 -2.19 -13.14
C ALA A 726 17.61 -1.98 -11.69
N SER A 727 17.60 -0.73 -11.21
CA SER A 727 17.09 -0.39 -9.88
C SER A 727 15.58 -0.65 -9.73
N TRP A 728 14.81 -0.53 -10.82
CA TRP A 728 13.41 -0.90 -10.86
C TRP A 728 13.20 -2.41 -10.72
N LEU A 729 14.02 -3.20 -11.43
CA LEU A 729 13.92 -4.65 -11.46
C LEU A 729 14.47 -5.31 -10.19
N ALA A 730 15.48 -4.72 -9.54
CA ALA A 730 16.18 -5.25 -8.37
C ALA A 730 15.27 -5.85 -7.26
N PRO A 731 14.15 -5.23 -6.85
CA PRO A 731 13.25 -5.77 -5.83
C PRO A 731 12.48 -7.03 -6.27
N HIS A 732 12.53 -7.36 -7.55
CA HIS A 732 11.80 -8.46 -8.17
C HIS A 732 12.73 -9.57 -8.68
N LEU A 733 14.04 -9.47 -8.46
CA LEU A 733 14.99 -10.52 -8.83
C LEU A 733 14.58 -11.88 -8.25
N GLY A 734 14.73 -12.93 -9.06
CA GLY A 734 14.31 -14.30 -8.73
C GLY A 734 12.79 -14.56 -8.79
N ARG A 735 11.97 -13.61 -9.26
CA ARG A 735 10.51 -13.80 -9.41
C ARG A 735 10.13 -14.09 -10.85
N ARG A 736 9.07 -14.89 -11.03
CA ARG A 736 8.29 -14.98 -12.27
C ARG A 736 6.94 -14.31 -12.05
N LEU A 737 6.59 -13.35 -12.91
CA LEU A 737 5.34 -12.61 -12.85
C LEU A 737 4.69 -12.58 -14.23
N HIS A 738 3.38 -12.32 -14.26
CA HIS A 738 2.67 -12.18 -15.51
C HIS A 738 3.12 -10.93 -16.28
N ARG A 739 3.18 -10.99 -17.62
CA ARG A 739 3.61 -9.87 -18.49
C ARG A 739 2.84 -8.59 -18.21
N GLU A 740 1.52 -8.66 -18.07
CA GLU A 740 0.69 -7.49 -17.69
C GLU A 740 1.05 -6.88 -16.33
N ARG A 741 1.50 -7.71 -15.38
CA ARG A 741 1.96 -7.20 -14.09
C ARG A 741 3.29 -6.45 -14.26
N TRP A 742 4.22 -6.99 -15.03
CA TRP A 742 5.47 -6.31 -15.36
C TRP A 742 5.20 -5.00 -16.08
N ARG A 743 4.33 -5.02 -17.10
CA ARG A 743 3.90 -3.86 -17.88
C ARG A 743 3.35 -2.76 -16.99
N ARG A 744 2.40 -3.10 -16.11
CA ARG A 744 1.80 -2.15 -15.16
C ARG A 744 2.84 -1.62 -14.16
N ASP A 745 3.70 -2.48 -13.63
CA ASP A 745 4.72 -2.08 -12.66
C ASP A 745 5.80 -1.19 -13.33
N LEU A 746 6.11 -1.39 -14.62
CA LEU A 746 7.01 -0.58 -15.44
C LEU A 746 6.41 0.79 -15.77
N ILE A 747 5.17 0.85 -16.26
CA ILE A 747 4.46 2.11 -16.56
C ILE A 747 4.30 2.94 -15.30
N GLY A 748 3.89 2.29 -14.20
CA GLY A 748 3.81 2.91 -12.89
C GLY A 748 5.17 3.43 -12.41
N TRP A 749 6.24 2.66 -12.65
CA TRP A 749 7.60 3.11 -12.38
C TRP A 749 7.94 4.37 -13.19
N ALA A 750 7.79 4.34 -14.51
CA ALA A 750 8.21 5.42 -15.41
C ALA A 750 7.47 6.74 -15.10
N ARG A 751 6.19 6.68 -14.73
CA ARG A 751 5.41 7.87 -14.34
C ARG A 751 5.91 8.49 -13.03
N LEU A 752 6.28 7.67 -12.04
CA LEU A 752 6.84 8.15 -10.77
C LEU A 752 8.28 8.65 -10.94
N GLU A 753 9.06 8.00 -11.81
CA GLU A 753 10.45 8.34 -12.11
C GLU A 753 10.57 9.71 -12.81
N ARG A 754 9.49 10.20 -13.43
CA ARG A 754 9.46 11.58 -13.99
C ARG A 754 9.91 12.63 -12.97
N ARG A 755 9.78 12.41 -11.66
CA ARG A 755 10.12 13.39 -10.61
C ARG A 755 11.52 13.24 -10.00
N ALA A 756 12.21 12.10 -10.14
CA ALA A 756 13.52 11.87 -9.51
C ALA A 756 14.63 11.90 -10.56
N ARG A 757 15.34 13.02 -10.71
CA ARG A 757 16.33 13.15 -11.80
C ARG A 757 17.61 13.82 -11.39
N THR A 758 18.52 13.00 -10.92
CA THR A 758 19.93 13.34 -10.76
C THR A 758 20.68 12.84 -12.00
N LEU A 759 21.58 13.65 -12.54
CA LEU A 759 22.46 13.33 -13.66
C LEU A 759 23.92 13.40 -13.23
N GLY A 760 24.79 12.61 -13.87
CA GLY A 760 26.22 12.57 -13.58
C GLY A 760 26.58 11.66 -12.40
N GLU A 761 27.88 11.47 -12.21
CA GLU A 761 28.48 10.67 -11.15
C GLU A 761 29.56 11.50 -10.45
N GLY A 762 29.71 11.31 -9.15
CA GLY A 762 30.67 12.04 -8.32
C GLY A 762 30.02 12.66 -7.10
N VAL A 763 30.51 13.84 -6.69
CA VAL A 763 30.00 14.54 -5.51
C VAL A 763 28.56 14.96 -5.68
N HIS A 764 27.75 14.92 -4.62
CA HIS A 764 26.37 15.33 -4.70
C HIS A 764 26.28 16.87 -4.71
N LEU A 765 25.88 17.46 -5.83
CA LEU A 765 25.66 18.89 -5.98
C LEU A 765 24.16 19.18 -6.00
N GLY A 766 23.63 19.79 -4.92
CA GLY A 766 22.19 19.90 -4.71
C GLY A 766 21.75 21.17 -3.98
N THR A 767 20.45 21.45 -4.01
CA THR A 767 19.91 22.50 -3.13
C THR A 767 19.79 21.95 -1.72
N MET A 768 19.73 22.83 -0.73
CA MET A 768 19.43 22.43 0.65
C MET A 768 18.07 21.73 0.79
N HIS A 769 17.14 21.87 -0.17
CA HIS A 769 15.90 21.09 -0.17
C HIS A 769 16.10 19.67 -0.71
N SER A 770 16.92 19.50 -1.75
CA SER A 770 17.08 18.21 -2.43
C SER A 770 17.87 17.19 -1.62
N VAL A 771 18.60 17.62 -0.59
CA VAL A 771 19.39 16.71 0.28
C VAL A 771 18.51 15.90 1.24
N LYS A 772 17.24 16.24 1.41
CA LYS A 772 16.36 15.52 2.31
C LYS A 772 16.18 14.07 1.86
N GLY A 773 16.42 13.14 2.77
CA GLY A 773 16.43 11.70 2.49
C GLY A 773 17.78 11.14 2.06
N LEU A 774 18.79 12.00 1.81
CA LEU A 774 20.17 11.57 1.58
C LEU A 774 20.93 11.47 2.90
N GLU A 775 21.96 10.63 2.89
CA GLU A 775 22.96 10.48 3.95
C GLU A 775 24.34 10.70 3.35
N LEU A 776 25.10 11.66 3.91
CA LEU A 776 26.39 12.08 3.39
C LEU A 776 27.39 12.08 4.55
N ASP A 777 28.60 11.59 4.31
CA ASP A 777 29.62 11.59 5.36
C ASP A 777 30.13 13.02 5.59
N HIS A 778 30.37 13.74 4.51
CA HIS A 778 30.89 15.11 4.53
C HIS A 778 29.92 16.06 3.82
N VAL A 779 29.53 17.15 4.49
CA VAL A 779 28.66 18.19 3.93
C VAL A 779 29.38 19.52 3.89
N LEU A 780 29.37 20.16 2.73
CA LEU A 780 29.86 21.53 2.53
C LEU A 780 28.68 22.42 2.12
N LEU A 781 28.47 23.52 2.84
CA LEU A 781 27.41 24.49 2.59
C LEU A 781 27.99 25.76 1.98
N LEU A 782 27.38 26.24 0.90
CA LEU A 782 27.60 27.59 0.38
C LEU A 782 26.44 28.50 0.81
N ASP A 783 26.77 29.54 1.58
CA ASP A 783 25.90 30.69 1.78
C ASP A 783 25.94 31.58 0.54
N ASP A 784 24.89 31.48 -0.27
CA ASP A 784 24.73 32.27 -1.50
C ASP A 784 24.14 33.67 -1.24
N GLY A 785 23.98 34.08 0.02
CA GLY A 785 23.49 35.40 0.41
C GLY A 785 21.97 35.52 0.50
N THR A 786 21.21 34.43 0.30
CA THR A 786 19.75 34.53 0.08
C THR A 786 18.87 34.19 1.28
N LEU A 787 19.38 33.52 2.32
CA LEU A 787 18.58 33.13 3.50
C LEU A 787 18.28 34.34 4.40
N ARG A 788 17.00 34.58 4.73
CA ARG A 788 16.55 35.81 5.41
C ARG A 788 16.24 35.64 6.90
N ASP A 789 16.56 34.49 7.48
CA ASP A 789 16.29 34.12 8.88
C ASP A 789 14.81 33.92 9.24
N ARG A 790 14.00 33.48 8.28
CA ARG A 790 12.61 33.07 8.52
C ARG A 790 12.54 31.66 9.11
N ASP A 791 11.42 31.30 9.72
CA ASP A 791 11.21 29.95 10.28
C ASP A 791 11.55 28.82 9.28
N GLU A 792 11.10 28.95 8.04
CA GLU A 792 11.38 27.99 6.97
C GLU A 792 12.86 27.97 6.56
N ASP A 793 13.53 29.14 6.54
CA ASP A 793 14.96 29.24 6.23
C ASP A 793 15.80 28.56 7.33
N ARG A 794 15.40 28.71 8.60
CA ARG A 794 16.03 28.02 9.75
C ARG A 794 15.81 26.52 9.70
N ARG A 795 14.59 26.05 9.40
CA ARG A 795 14.31 24.60 9.19
C ARG A 795 15.09 24.03 8.03
N LEU A 796 15.21 24.77 6.93
CA LEU A 796 16.02 24.36 5.79
C LEU A 796 17.49 24.21 6.16
N LEU A 797 18.07 25.22 6.80
CA LEU A 797 19.46 25.18 7.23
C LEU A 797 19.66 24.05 8.26
N TYR A 798 18.74 23.85 9.19
CA TYR A 798 18.72 22.69 10.09
C TYR A 798 18.76 21.36 9.34
N VAL A 799 17.92 21.20 8.31
CA VAL A 799 17.94 19.99 7.46
C VAL A 799 19.30 19.85 6.78
N ALA A 800 19.89 20.92 6.25
CA ALA A 800 21.19 20.86 5.58
C ALA A 800 22.34 20.48 6.54
N LEU A 801 22.40 21.10 7.73
CA LEU A 801 23.40 20.81 8.75
C LEU A 801 23.33 19.35 9.22
N THR A 802 22.12 18.85 9.46
CA THR A 802 21.88 17.51 10.03
C THR A 802 22.03 16.36 9.03
N ARG A 803 22.47 16.63 7.79
CA ARG A 803 22.85 15.59 6.82
C ARG A 803 24.27 15.10 6.99
N ALA A 804 25.13 15.87 7.65
CA ALA A 804 26.52 15.50 7.90
C ALA A 804 26.62 14.36 8.92
N ARG A 805 27.20 13.22 8.51
CA ARG A 805 27.50 12.10 9.42
C ARG A 805 28.85 12.23 10.11
N ARG A 806 29.81 12.92 9.50
CA ARG A 806 31.19 13.06 10.00
C ARG A 806 31.60 14.52 10.11
N SER A 807 31.52 15.29 9.02
CA SER A 807 31.99 16.67 9.02
C SER A 807 31.07 17.65 8.32
N LEU A 808 31.13 18.90 8.78
CA LEU A 808 30.41 20.03 8.24
C LEU A 808 31.37 21.19 7.98
N GLN A 809 31.36 21.72 6.76
CA GLN A 809 32.07 22.96 6.41
C GLN A 809 31.09 23.99 5.83
N ILE A 810 31.31 25.27 6.13
CA ILE A 810 30.48 26.39 5.69
C ILE A 810 31.37 27.37 4.92
N PHE A 811 30.87 27.87 3.80
CA PHE A 811 31.54 28.86 2.96
C PHE A 811 30.60 30.03 2.73
N SER A 812 31.07 31.26 2.95
CA SER A 812 30.29 32.48 2.70
C SER A 812 31.14 33.58 2.10
N GLY A 813 30.47 34.59 1.53
CA GLY A 813 31.08 35.89 1.31
C GLY A 813 31.32 36.64 2.64
N PRO A 814 31.74 37.92 2.57
CA PRO A 814 32.13 38.71 3.74
C PRO A 814 30.96 39.06 4.65
N SER A 815 29.74 39.06 4.11
CA SER A 815 28.50 39.34 4.85
C SER A 815 27.58 38.11 4.78
N PRO A 816 27.56 37.28 5.84
CA PRO A 816 26.66 36.13 5.89
C PRO A 816 25.18 36.53 5.80
N SER A 817 24.39 35.67 5.17
CA SER A 817 22.94 35.81 5.13
C SER A 817 22.31 35.59 6.51
N GLY A 818 21.05 36.01 6.68
CA GLY A 818 20.40 36.13 7.98
C GLY A 818 20.42 34.85 8.81
N ALA A 819 20.00 33.72 8.22
CA ALA A 819 19.97 32.44 8.94
C ALA A 819 21.37 31.93 9.32
N PHE A 820 22.39 32.22 8.50
CA PHE A 820 23.77 31.90 8.81
C PHE A 820 24.33 32.80 9.93
N ARG A 821 23.92 34.07 10.01
CA ARG A 821 24.32 34.96 11.12
C ARG A 821 23.86 34.45 12.48
N ALA A 822 22.75 33.71 12.54
CA ALA A 822 22.27 33.08 13.77
C ALA A 822 23.09 31.86 14.23
N LEU A 823 24.06 31.40 13.42
CA LEU A 823 24.93 30.27 13.79
C LEU A 823 26.02 30.71 14.77
N GLU A 824 25.86 30.31 16.02
CA GLU A 824 26.84 30.49 17.09
C GLU A 824 27.08 29.17 17.82
N HIS A 825 28.35 28.76 17.92
CA HIS A 825 28.75 27.57 18.64
C HIS A 825 30.22 27.64 19.06
N PRO A 826 30.61 27.18 20.27
CA PRO A 826 31.99 27.27 20.76
C PRO A 826 33.03 26.55 19.87
N LEU A 827 32.62 25.46 19.21
CA LEU A 827 33.48 24.69 18.29
C LEU A 827 33.40 25.16 16.83
N LEU A 828 32.72 26.27 16.55
CA LEU A 828 32.68 26.88 15.22
C LEU A 828 33.90 27.79 15.06
N GLN A 829 34.78 27.44 14.12
CA GLN A 829 35.98 28.19 13.80
C GLN A 829 35.80 28.97 12.51
N ARG A 830 36.00 30.29 12.55
CA ARG A 830 36.00 31.13 11.35
C ARG A 830 37.41 31.24 10.78
N ARG A 831 37.56 31.00 9.48
CA ARG A 831 38.84 31.11 8.74
C ARG A 831 38.66 32.01 7.53
N GLN A 832 39.63 32.87 7.27
CA GLN A 832 39.65 33.68 6.05
C GLN A 832 40.21 32.84 4.90
N VAL A 833 39.56 32.90 3.75
CA VAL A 833 40.02 32.27 2.52
C VAL A 833 41.05 33.20 1.87
N PRO A 834 42.27 32.74 1.57
CA PRO A 834 43.24 33.52 0.81
C PRO A 834 42.67 33.91 -0.56
N PRO A 835 43.01 35.09 -1.12
CA PRO A 835 42.59 35.46 -2.46
C PRO A 835 43.03 34.41 -3.48
N LEU A 836 42.07 33.85 -4.22
CA LEU A 836 42.35 32.90 -5.30
C LEU A 836 42.68 33.66 -6.58
N ALA A 837 43.62 33.14 -7.39
CA ALA A 837 44.06 33.75 -8.65
C ALA A 837 42.88 34.17 -9.56
N ALA A 838 43.07 35.24 -10.33
CA ALA A 838 42.02 35.96 -11.05
C ALA A 838 41.41 35.21 -12.26
N ASP A 839 41.87 34.00 -12.57
CA ASP A 839 41.29 33.15 -13.61
C ASP A 839 39.92 32.62 -13.15
N ALA A 840 38.93 33.51 -13.14
CA ALA A 840 37.53 33.13 -13.00
C ALA A 840 37.14 32.38 -14.28
N PRO A 841 36.53 31.18 -14.18
CA PRO A 841 36.03 30.52 -15.37
C PRO A 841 35.00 31.42 -16.07
N PRO A 842 34.97 31.44 -17.42
CA PRO A 842 33.96 32.17 -18.17
C PRO A 842 32.56 31.78 -17.70
N ASP A 843 31.69 32.78 -17.50
CA ASP A 843 30.32 32.54 -17.05
C ASP A 843 29.51 31.92 -18.19
N HIS A 844 29.28 30.60 -18.11
CA HIS A 844 28.47 29.86 -19.08
C HIS A 844 27.14 29.46 -18.47
N GLY A 845 26.03 29.83 -19.11
CA GLY A 845 24.69 29.41 -18.71
C GLY A 845 24.36 27.98 -19.12
N TYR A 846 23.60 27.26 -18.28
CA TYR A 846 23.06 25.93 -18.61
C TYR A 846 21.57 26.01 -18.90
N GLY A 847 21.10 25.21 -19.86
CA GLY A 847 19.69 25.00 -20.09
C GLY A 847 19.40 23.64 -20.72
N LEU A 848 18.12 23.27 -20.75
CA LEU A 848 17.67 22.03 -21.38
C LEU A 848 16.95 22.37 -22.67
N LEU A 849 17.39 21.79 -23.77
CA LEU A 849 16.71 21.81 -25.05
C LEU A 849 15.71 20.64 -25.06
N GLY A 850 14.41 20.94 -24.94
CA GLY A 850 13.35 19.95 -24.71
C GLY A 850 12.47 19.69 -25.95
N PRO A 851 11.45 18.81 -25.83
CA PRO A 851 10.55 18.49 -26.94
C PRO A 851 9.79 19.69 -27.52
N ALA A 852 9.55 20.74 -26.73
CA ALA A 852 8.91 21.98 -27.21
C ALA A 852 9.86 22.83 -28.09
N ASP A 853 11.17 22.67 -27.94
CA ASP A 853 12.20 23.40 -28.68
C ASP A 853 12.56 22.69 -30.00
N LEU A 854 12.21 21.41 -30.13
CA LEU A 854 12.53 20.56 -31.27
C LEU A 854 11.29 20.27 -32.11
N TRP A 855 11.46 20.27 -33.42
CA TRP A 855 10.50 19.69 -34.33
C TRP A 855 10.89 18.23 -34.59
N LEU A 856 10.44 17.33 -33.70
CA LEU A 856 10.81 15.90 -33.75
C LEU A 856 10.24 15.19 -34.99
N ASP A 857 9.05 15.59 -35.47
CA ASP A 857 8.43 15.02 -36.67
C ASP A 857 9.21 15.33 -37.97
N TRP A 858 10.17 16.26 -37.92
CA TRP A 858 10.97 16.63 -39.09
C TRP A 858 11.67 15.42 -39.72
N LEU A 859 12.29 14.58 -38.88
CA LEU A 859 13.02 13.40 -39.36
C LEU A 859 12.07 12.33 -39.88
N GLY A 860 10.91 12.16 -39.26
CA GLY A 860 9.87 11.22 -39.73
C GLY A 860 9.25 11.58 -41.08
N ARG A 861 9.48 12.81 -41.57
CA ARG A 861 9.08 13.27 -42.92
C ARG A 861 10.21 13.16 -43.95
N GLN A 862 11.41 12.75 -43.55
CA GLN A 862 12.51 12.48 -44.48
C GLN A 862 12.39 11.08 -45.07
N ASP A 863 13.09 10.83 -46.17
CA ASP A 863 13.16 9.49 -46.77
C ASP A 863 13.75 8.47 -45.77
N PRO A 864 13.29 7.21 -45.78
CA PRO A 864 13.85 6.16 -44.92
C PRO A 864 15.36 5.94 -45.06
N GLY A 865 15.95 6.32 -46.21
CA GLY A 865 17.40 6.28 -46.46
C GLY A 865 18.17 7.51 -45.94
N HIS A 866 17.50 8.48 -45.31
CA HIS A 866 18.15 9.68 -44.80
C HIS A 866 19.13 9.30 -43.66
N PRO A 867 20.39 9.78 -43.68
CA PRO A 867 21.43 9.36 -42.74
C PRO A 867 21.09 9.70 -41.27
N GLY A 868 20.19 10.65 -41.04
CA GLY A 868 19.68 11.02 -39.72
C GLY A 868 18.97 9.87 -38.97
N HIS A 869 18.37 8.90 -39.67
CA HIS A 869 17.77 7.72 -39.02
C HIS A 869 18.84 6.85 -38.36
N THR A 870 19.89 6.50 -39.12
CA THR A 870 21.05 5.75 -38.62
C THR A 870 21.79 6.49 -37.51
N ALA A 871 21.87 7.83 -37.59
CA ALA A 871 22.47 8.65 -36.55
C ALA A 871 21.73 8.51 -35.21
N TRP A 872 20.39 8.54 -35.20
CA TRP A 872 19.61 8.33 -33.97
C TRP A 872 19.67 6.90 -33.43
N GLU A 873 19.73 5.89 -34.30
CA GLU A 873 19.92 4.50 -33.88
C GLU A 873 21.24 4.29 -33.12
N ARG A 874 22.30 4.98 -33.58
CA ARG A 874 23.63 4.90 -32.97
C ARG A 874 23.81 5.84 -31.79
N ALA A 875 23.07 6.94 -31.72
CA ALA A 875 23.19 7.92 -30.65
C ALA A 875 23.06 7.29 -29.25
N ARG A 876 23.95 7.65 -28.35
CA ARG A 876 24.00 7.22 -26.94
C ARG A 876 24.05 8.44 -26.02
N HIS A 877 23.69 8.21 -24.76
CA HIS A 877 23.76 9.24 -23.73
C HIS A 877 25.17 9.86 -23.65
N GLY A 878 25.24 11.20 -23.64
CA GLY A 878 26.49 11.95 -23.56
C GLY A 878 27.08 12.35 -24.91
N ASP A 879 26.60 11.80 -26.02
CA ASP A 879 27.10 12.13 -27.36
C ASP A 879 26.98 13.63 -27.65
N PRO A 880 27.99 14.25 -28.30
CA PRO A 880 27.99 15.67 -28.60
C PRO A 880 27.07 15.97 -29.79
N PHE A 881 26.32 17.06 -29.67
CA PHE A 881 25.52 17.64 -30.74
C PHE A 881 25.82 19.13 -30.85
N LEU A 882 25.57 19.69 -32.03
CA LEU A 882 25.70 21.12 -32.31
C LEU A 882 24.38 21.65 -32.88
N VAL A 883 24.16 22.95 -32.70
CA VAL A 883 23.09 23.68 -33.38
C VAL A 883 23.73 24.51 -34.48
N GLU A 884 23.24 24.36 -35.71
CA GLU A 884 23.68 25.16 -36.85
C GLU A 884 22.53 26.05 -37.33
N ARG A 885 22.85 27.27 -37.74
CA ARG A 885 21.89 28.17 -38.38
C ARG A 885 21.74 27.76 -39.84
N ARG A 886 20.50 27.55 -40.29
CA ARG A 886 20.16 27.32 -41.71
C ARG A 886 19.01 28.25 -42.11
N GLY A 887 19.33 29.30 -42.86
CA GLY A 887 18.38 30.37 -43.18
C GLY A 887 17.89 31.10 -41.92
N GLU A 888 16.57 31.30 -41.80
CA GLU A 888 15.93 31.87 -40.61
C GLU A 888 15.72 30.85 -39.46
N GLY A 889 15.96 29.56 -39.73
CA GLY A 889 15.80 28.46 -38.77
C GLY A 889 17.12 27.93 -38.20
N GLY A 890 17.01 26.90 -37.37
CA GLY A 890 18.17 26.16 -36.84
C GLY A 890 17.98 24.66 -36.95
N VAL A 891 19.06 23.94 -37.14
CA VAL A 891 19.10 22.47 -37.17
C VAL A 891 20.03 21.94 -36.10
N VAL A 892 19.76 20.74 -35.61
CA VAL A 892 20.64 20.00 -34.71
C VAL A 892 21.40 18.96 -35.53
N VAL A 893 22.72 18.98 -35.41
CA VAL A 893 23.62 18.05 -36.08
C VAL A 893 24.39 17.21 -35.07
N ASP A 894 24.69 15.96 -35.44
CA ASP A 894 25.55 15.08 -34.65
C ASP A 894 27.05 15.42 -34.80
N GLY A 895 27.92 14.68 -34.13
CA GLY A 895 29.38 14.86 -34.22
C GLY A 895 29.98 14.61 -35.61
N ALA A 896 29.23 14.03 -36.54
CA ALA A 896 29.63 13.81 -37.94
C ALA A 896 29.03 14.86 -38.89
N GLY A 897 28.27 15.83 -38.39
CA GLY A 897 27.62 16.88 -39.18
C GLY A 897 26.31 16.44 -39.84
N VAL A 898 25.74 15.29 -39.46
CA VAL A 898 24.47 14.80 -39.98
C VAL A 898 23.31 15.50 -39.28
N VAL A 899 22.35 16.02 -40.05
CA VAL A 899 21.16 16.66 -39.49
C VAL A 899 20.22 15.61 -38.91
N VAL A 900 19.92 15.74 -37.61
CA VAL A 900 19.10 14.80 -36.85
C VAL A 900 17.77 15.38 -36.38
N ALA A 901 17.65 16.70 -36.30
CA ALA A 901 16.42 17.39 -35.95
C ALA A 901 16.44 18.86 -36.43
N ALA A 902 15.27 19.48 -36.51
CA ALA A 902 15.12 20.92 -36.70
C ALA A 902 14.64 21.59 -35.39
N LEU A 903 15.02 22.85 -35.17
CA LEU A 903 14.45 23.65 -34.10
C LEU A 903 13.01 24.06 -34.44
N SER A 904 12.13 24.04 -33.45
CA SER A 904 10.80 24.65 -33.57
C SER A 904 10.92 26.18 -33.65
N ALA A 905 9.84 26.89 -34.01
CA ALA A 905 9.86 28.36 -33.99
C ALA A 905 10.15 28.93 -32.59
N ALA A 906 9.70 28.24 -31.53
CA ALA A 906 10.03 28.59 -30.15
C ALA A 906 11.50 28.31 -29.82
N GLY A 907 12.01 27.14 -30.22
CA GLY A 907 13.41 26.76 -30.02
C GLY A 907 14.37 27.66 -30.78
N ALA A 908 14.06 28.02 -32.02
CA ALA A 908 14.84 28.95 -32.82
C ALA A 908 14.98 30.32 -32.13
N ARG A 909 13.86 30.90 -31.64
CA ARG A 909 13.89 32.16 -30.88
C ARG A 909 14.68 32.05 -29.57
N ALA A 910 14.62 30.91 -28.89
CA ALA A 910 15.28 30.73 -27.60
C ALA A 910 16.79 30.46 -27.72
N TRP A 911 17.22 29.72 -28.75
CA TRP A 911 18.56 29.13 -28.83
C TRP A 911 19.45 29.71 -29.94
N LEU A 912 18.91 30.15 -31.08
CA LEU A 912 19.74 30.73 -32.16
C LEU A 912 20.52 31.99 -31.74
N PRO A 913 19.98 32.92 -30.92
CA PRO A 913 20.76 34.07 -30.45
C PRO A 913 21.93 33.69 -29.54
N ARG A 914 21.99 32.44 -29.06
CA ARG A 914 23.04 31.94 -28.15
C ARG A 914 24.18 31.23 -28.88
N LEU A 915 24.06 31.01 -30.20
CA LEU A 915 25.08 30.35 -31.02
C LEU A 915 26.41 31.12 -31.01
N ASP A 916 26.33 32.45 -31.09
CA ASP A 916 27.49 33.35 -31.12
C ASP A 916 28.29 33.32 -29.79
N HIS A 917 27.74 32.67 -28.76
CA HIS A 917 28.35 32.49 -27.44
C HIS A 917 28.86 31.06 -27.19
N GLY A 918 28.98 30.21 -28.23
CA GLY A 918 29.60 28.89 -28.13
C GLY A 918 28.72 27.80 -27.53
N LEU A 919 27.47 27.68 -27.99
CA LEU A 919 26.51 26.68 -27.54
C LEU A 919 27.01 25.24 -27.79
N ARG A 920 27.06 24.41 -26.75
CA ARG A 920 27.39 22.98 -26.83
C ARG A 920 26.22 22.14 -26.34
N LEU A 921 25.80 21.13 -27.11
CA LEU A 921 24.76 20.19 -26.70
C LEU A 921 25.36 18.83 -26.37
N ARG A 922 24.82 18.17 -25.35
CA ARG A 922 25.09 16.77 -25.03
C ARG A 922 23.77 16.02 -24.91
N LEU A 923 23.69 14.85 -25.55
CA LEU A 923 22.46 14.08 -25.56
C LEU A 923 22.12 13.55 -24.17
N LEU A 924 20.91 13.87 -23.70
CA LEU A 924 20.42 13.43 -22.41
C LEU A 924 19.70 12.07 -22.49
N ALA A 925 18.77 11.94 -23.44
CA ALA A 925 17.96 10.74 -23.67
C ALA A 925 17.41 10.75 -25.10
N VAL A 926 17.18 9.56 -25.66
CA VAL A 926 16.42 9.37 -26.92
C VAL A 926 14.99 9.01 -26.54
N THR A 927 13.99 9.72 -27.08
CA THR A 927 12.56 9.58 -26.76
C THR A 927 11.71 9.23 -27.95
#